data_AF-A0A5Q4EX25-F1
#
_entry.id   AF-A0A5Q4EX25-F1
#
_cell.length_a   1.000
_cell.length_b   1.000
_cell.length_c   1.000
_cell.angle_alpha   90.00
_cell.angle_beta   90.00
_cell.angle_gamma   90.00
#
_symmetry.space_group_name_H-M   'P 1'
#
loop_
_entity.id
_entity.type
_entity.pdbx_description
1 polymer ?
#
loop_
_entity_poly.entity_id
_entity_poly.type
_entity_poly.pdbx_seq_one_letter_code
_entity_poly.pdbx_strand_id
1 'polypeptide(L)'
;MTAYPHLLQPLDLGFTTLPNRVLMGSMHVGLEEVENGFERMAAFYAERARGGVGLIVTGGISPNDEGRPFPGGARLVDSAEAAHHKVVTEAVHREGGRIAMQILHFGRYAYHPELVAPSALKAPIAPFAPRELSGEDIERTIEDFVRCAELAREAGYDGVEIMGSEGYLINEFITATTNQRDDEWGGEYANRIRFPVEIVRRVRERLGTDFIIIYRLSMLDLVEGGSTFDEVVELARLIEHAGATLINTGIGWHEARIPTIATCVPRAAFTWVTQKLRGEVGIPLITTNRINTPEVAEQLIADGHADMVSMARPFLADAMFVAKAAAGKADEINTCIACNQACLDHTFSGKITSCLVNPRACHETELTIAPATVKRRIAVVGAGPAGLAFATTAAERGHAVTLFEGADRIGGQFNIALKIPGKEEFSETLRYYARMIERTGVELRLNTRVGVEDLAGQYDDVVLATGVTPRTPAIEGIDHPKVLSYLDVLRDDTPVGKRVAIIGAGGIGFDAAEFLTHAGESPSLVPEKFFAEWGIDPEYRNRGGLIAAHPEAVPREIWLLQRKSSKLGKDLGKTTGWIHRTALKARGVKMVPGVEYQRIDDAGLHVMIGGEARLLEVDHIVICAGQEPLRELHDGLAAAGMPVHLIGGADVAVELDAKRAIKQGTELAACIETLSSKAKQPAAKLPGQPEFTTLGLAVDGQVAVVSLKRPDKANAMNMPMWQELRQAMQWADRTPQIRAVVLHGEGKHFTSGIDLEMMMGLLPRIKDACEARTREKLREVILDLQDTLTSLERCRKPVLAAIHGACVGGGVDLVCAADMRYCAADTRFSVREIDLGMVADVGTLQRLPRLVGEGMARELAYTGRNFGAEEAAAIRLVNRVFDTPEATFEAALGIAHDIASKSPLAIRGLKQVMNHGRDHSVADGLEYVANWNSAMLMSEDLQAAIRAGMMKQVPKFRD
;
A
#
# COMPACT_ATOMS: atom_id res chain seq x y z
N MET A 1 -22.68 -25.95 24.08
CA MET A 1 -23.17 -24.56 24.11
C MET A 1 -22.10 -23.70 23.46
N THR A 2 -22.48 -22.74 22.61
CA THR A 2 -21.51 -21.80 22.01
C THR A 2 -20.92 -20.89 23.10
N ALA A 3 -19.68 -20.44 22.94
CA ALA A 3 -19.03 -19.49 23.85
C ALA A 3 -19.59 -18.06 23.72
N TYR A 4 -20.30 -17.76 22.62
CA TYR A 4 -20.83 -16.44 22.30
C TYR A 4 -22.33 -16.49 21.98
N PRO A 5 -23.20 -16.88 22.95
CA PRO A 5 -24.62 -17.07 22.72
C PRO A 5 -25.38 -15.79 22.34
N HIS A 6 -24.98 -14.61 22.83
CA HIS A 6 -25.66 -13.36 22.52
C HIS A 6 -25.23 -12.82 21.15
N LEU A 7 -23.94 -12.86 20.85
CA LEU A 7 -23.36 -12.43 19.57
C LEU A 7 -23.96 -13.20 18.39
N LEU A 8 -24.17 -14.51 18.57
CA LEU A 8 -24.67 -15.41 17.53
C LEU A 8 -26.19 -15.56 17.54
N GLN A 9 -26.89 -14.84 18.41
CA GLN A 9 -28.35 -14.87 18.44
C GLN A 9 -28.92 -14.16 17.20
N PRO A 10 -29.87 -14.77 16.47
CA PRO A 10 -30.56 -14.08 15.39
C PRO A 10 -31.27 -12.80 15.86
N LEU A 11 -31.42 -11.83 14.95
CA LEU A 11 -32.20 -10.61 15.18
C LEU A 11 -33.34 -10.54 14.17
N ASP A 12 -34.57 -10.52 14.68
CA ASP A 12 -35.76 -10.31 13.87
C ASP A 12 -35.98 -8.80 13.64
N LEU A 13 -36.09 -8.40 12.37
CA LEU A 13 -36.40 -7.04 11.94
C LEU A 13 -37.87 -6.90 11.50
N GLY A 14 -38.70 -7.91 11.79
CA GLY A 14 -40.13 -7.97 11.47
C GLY A 14 -40.41 -8.51 10.07
N PHE A 15 -39.77 -7.96 9.04
CA PHE A 15 -39.93 -8.41 7.65
C PHE A 15 -38.79 -9.34 7.17
N THR A 16 -37.70 -9.40 7.92
CA THR A 16 -36.53 -10.25 7.64
C THR A 16 -35.77 -10.54 8.93
N THR A 17 -34.91 -11.56 8.92
CA THR A 17 -34.12 -11.95 10.10
C THR A 17 -32.63 -11.95 9.75
N LEU A 18 -31.81 -11.26 10.54
CA LEU A 18 -30.37 -11.36 10.48
C LEU A 18 -29.90 -12.60 11.26
N PRO A 19 -28.94 -13.39 10.75
CA PRO A 19 -28.58 -14.66 11.35
C PRO A 19 -27.80 -14.51 12.68
N ASN A 20 -27.26 -13.33 12.97
CA ASN A 20 -26.54 -13.00 14.19
C ASN A 20 -26.47 -11.47 14.39
N ARG A 21 -25.85 -11.04 15.50
CA ARG A 21 -25.77 -9.63 15.94
C ARG A 21 -24.55 -8.88 15.42
N VAL A 22 -23.95 -9.33 14.30
CA VAL A 22 -22.72 -8.75 13.76
C VAL A 22 -22.97 -8.02 12.45
N LEU A 23 -22.65 -6.73 12.43
CA LEU A 23 -22.61 -5.91 11.24
C LEU A 23 -21.15 -5.68 10.79
N MET A 24 -20.85 -5.94 9.53
CA MET A 24 -19.61 -5.47 8.90
C MET A 24 -19.77 -3.98 8.57
N GLY A 25 -19.08 -3.14 9.32
CA GLY A 25 -19.18 -1.69 9.21
C GLY A 25 -18.69 -1.18 7.85
N SER A 26 -19.31 -0.11 7.37
CA SER A 26 -18.95 0.54 6.11
C SER A 26 -17.46 0.85 6.04
N MET A 27 -16.84 0.51 4.90
CA MET A 27 -15.44 0.78 4.59
C MET A 27 -15.32 1.12 3.11
N HIS A 28 -14.88 2.35 2.81
CA HIS A 28 -14.47 2.72 1.46
C HIS A 28 -13.11 2.07 1.17
N VAL A 29 -13.09 1.06 0.30
CA VAL A 29 -11.91 0.21 0.11
C VAL A 29 -11.03 0.64 -1.07
N GLY A 30 -11.50 1.59 -1.88
CA GLY A 30 -10.84 2.07 -3.10
C GLY A 30 -10.97 1.09 -4.27
N LEU A 31 -11.78 0.03 -4.13
CA LEU A 31 -12.13 -0.86 -5.23
C LEU A 31 -13.30 -0.29 -6.04
N GLU A 32 -14.05 0.64 -5.46
CA GLU A 32 -15.19 1.30 -6.06
C GLU A 32 -14.80 2.13 -7.30
N GLU A 33 -13.54 2.57 -7.38
CA GLU A 33 -13.01 3.45 -8.44
C GLU A 33 -12.00 2.79 -9.40
N VAL A 34 -11.69 1.50 -9.25
CA VAL A 34 -10.69 0.82 -10.11
C VAL A 34 -11.34 -0.06 -11.18
N GLU A 35 -10.61 -0.28 -12.27
CA GLU A 35 -11.03 -1.21 -13.32
C GLU A 35 -11.22 -2.63 -12.74
N ASN A 36 -12.32 -3.29 -13.11
CA ASN A 36 -12.75 -4.59 -12.56
C ASN A 36 -12.91 -4.59 -11.03
N GLY A 37 -13.17 -3.41 -10.44
CA GLY A 37 -13.32 -3.22 -9.01
C GLY A 37 -14.52 -3.95 -8.42
N PHE A 38 -15.64 -3.99 -9.14
CA PHE A 38 -16.86 -4.66 -8.69
C PHE A 38 -16.71 -6.18 -8.60
N GLU A 39 -15.97 -6.82 -9.52
CA GLU A 39 -15.66 -8.25 -9.44
C GLU A 39 -14.77 -8.58 -8.23
N ARG A 40 -13.80 -7.70 -7.93
CA ARG A 40 -12.96 -7.83 -6.74
C ARG A 40 -13.76 -7.61 -5.46
N MET A 41 -14.65 -6.63 -5.43
CA MET A 41 -15.58 -6.40 -4.32
C MET A 41 -16.51 -7.60 -4.12
N ALA A 42 -16.99 -8.21 -5.20
CA ALA A 42 -17.82 -9.40 -5.15
C ALA A 42 -17.10 -10.56 -4.43
N ALA A 43 -15.82 -10.81 -4.76
CA ALA A 43 -15.01 -11.81 -4.05
C ALA A 43 -14.76 -11.42 -2.58
N PHE A 44 -14.39 -10.15 -2.34
CA PHE A 44 -14.13 -9.61 -1.01
C PHE A 44 -15.33 -9.80 -0.07
N TYR A 45 -16.52 -9.31 -0.45
CA TYR A 45 -17.72 -9.40 0.38
C TYR A 45 -18.28 -10.82 0.46
N ALA A 46 -18.18 -11.63 -0.60
CA ALA A 46 -18.58 -13.04 -0.56
C ALA A 46 -17.76 -13.84 0.48
N GLU A 47 -16.45 -13.59 0.61
CA GLU A 47 -15.63 -14.27 1.63
C GLU A 47 -16.09 -13.93 3.07
N ARG A 48 -16.58 -12.70 3.31
CA ARG A 48 -17.11 -12.29 4.64
C ARG A 48 -18.51 -12.84 4.88
N ALA A 49 -19.36 -12.87 3.85
CA ALA A 49 -20.66 -13.52 3.90
C ALA A 49 -20.51 -15.02 4.27
N ARG A 50 -19.61 -15.73 3.58
CA ARG A 50 -19.24 -17.12 3.90
C ARG A 50 -18.65 -17.27 5.30
N GLY A 51 -17.93 -16.25 5.76
CA GLY A 51 -17.42 -16.12 7.12
C GLY A 51 -18.48 -15.91 8.20
N GLY A 52 -19.76 -15.77 7.81
CA GLY A 52 -20.90 -15.73 8.72
C GLY A 52 -21.33 -14.33 9.17
N VAL A 53 -20.95 -13.26 8.47
CA VAL A 53 -21.41 -11.90 8.81
C VAL A 53 -22.94 -11.79 8.72
N GLY A 54 -23.56 -11.19 9.73
CA GLY A 54 -25.02 -11.01 9.79
C GLY A 54 -25.56 -10.01 8.78
N LEU A 55 -24.92 -8.84 8.69
CA LEU A 55 -25.24 -7.81 7.69
C LEU A 55 -23.96 -7.08 7.26
N ILE A 56 -23.74 -6.94 5.97
CA ILE A 56 -22.61 -6.19 5.40
C ILE A 56 -23.07 -4.79 4.99
N VAL A 57 -22.24 -3.77 5.22
CA VAL A 57 -22.44 -2.44 4.64
C VAL A 57 -21.25 -2.09 3.74
N THR A 58 -21.52 -1.64 2.51
CA THR A 58 -20.47 -1.23 1.56
C THR A 58 -19.71 0.01 2.04
N GLY A 59 -18.62 0.36 1.35
CA GLY A 59 -18.12 1.73 1.37
C GLY A 59 -19.18 2.74 0.92
N GLY A 60 -18.98 4.00 1.31
CA GLY A 60 -19.89 5.10 0.97
C GLY A 60 -19.91 5.38 -0.53
N ILE A 61 -21.11 5.42 -1.11
CA ILE A 61 -21.39 5.70 -2.52
C ILE A 61 -22.20 6.99 -2.61
N SER A 62 -21.80 7.89 -3.50
CA SER A 62 -22.39 9.23 -3.58
C SER A 62 -23.78 9.20 -4.25
N PRO A 63 -24.76 9.96 -3.74
CA PRO A 63 -26.08 10.06 -4.38
C PRO A 63 -26.09 10.97 -5.61
N ASN A 64 -25.10 11.86 -5.75
CA ASN A 64 -24.95 12.78 -6.88
C ASN A 64 -23.47 13.19 -7.05
N ASP A 65 -23.17 14.00 -8.07
CA ASP A 65 -21.81 14.43 -8.39
C ASP A 65 -21.20 15.39 -7.36
N GLU A 66 -22.00 16.28 -6.78
CA GLU A 66 -21.57 17.25 -5.76
C GLU A 66 -21.14 16.56 -4.45
N GLY A 67 -21.62 15.33 -4.23
CA GLY A 67 -21.33 14.52 -3.06
C GLY A 67 -20.11 13.62 -3.16
N ARG A 68 -19.39 13.61 -4.28
CA ARG A 68 -18.27 12.69 -4.51
C ARG A 68 -17.05 13.02 -3.64
N PRO A 69 -16.23 12.02 -3.28
CA PRO A 69 -14.99 12.29 -2.55
C PRO A 69 -13.97 13.09 -3.37
N PHE A 70 -13.90 12.84 -4.68
CA PHE A 70 -13.00 13.48 -5.65
C PHE A 70 -13.57 13.30 -7.07
N PRO A 71 -13.07 13.99 -8.10
CA PRO A 71 -13.58 13.85 -9.47
C PRO A 71 -13.46 12.39 -9.94
N GLY A 72 -14.58 11.78 -10.32
CA GLY A 72 -14.65 10.38 -10.73
C GLY A 72 -14.84 9.36 -9.60
N GLY A 73 -14.97 9.79 -8.34
CA GLY A 73 -15.29 8.90 -7.21
C GLY A 73 -16.65 8.19 -7.36
N ALA A 74 -16.87 7.10 -6.62
CA ALA A 74 -18.07 6.30 -6.78
C ALA A 74 -19.38 7.07 -6.49
N ARG A 75 -20.39 6.85 -7.34
CA ARG A 75 -21.76 7.34 -7.19
C ARG A 75 -22.74 6.28 -7.73
N LEU A 76 -24.03 6.46 -7.43
CA LEU A 76 -25.10 5.68 -8.03
C LEU A 76 -26.28 6.59 -8.42
N VAL A 77 -26.33 7.02 -9.68
CA VAL A 77 -27.33 7.98 -10.20
C VAL A 77 -28.19 7.43 -11.33
N ASP A 78 -27.83 6.29 -11.93
CA ASP A 78 -28.61 5.64 -12.98
C ASP A 78 -28.53 4.10 -12.94
N SER A 79 -29.39 3.45 -13.73
CA SER A 79 -29.49 1.99 -13.79
C SER A 79 -28.26 1.32 -14.44
N ALA A 80 -27.48 2.04 -15.23
CA ALA A 80 -26.25 1.49 -15.80
C ALA A 80 -25.17 1.34 -14.71
N GLU A 81 -25.05 2.34 -13.83
CA GLU A 81 -24.24 2.23 -12.61
C GLU A 81 -24.80 1.13 -11.69
N ALA A 82 -26.12 1.04 -11.51
CA ALA A 82 -26.74 -0.03 -10.69
C ALA A 82 -26.40 -1.45 -11.19
N ALA A 83 -26.31 -1.65 -12.50
CA ALA A 83 -25.95 -2.93 -13.09
C ALA A 83 -24.55 -3.40 -12.66
N HIS A 84 -23.59 -2.49 -12.44
CA HIS A 84 -22.26 -2.84 -11.93
C HIS A 84 -22.29 -3.33 -10.49
N HIS A 85 -23.21 -2.83 -9.66
CA HIS A 85 -23.33 -3.26 -8.26
C HIS A 85 -23.92 -4.67 -8.13
N LYS A 86 -24.73 -5.11 -9.10
CA LYS A 86 -25.44 -6.40 -9.05
C LYS A 86 -24.52 -7.61 -8.92
N VAL A 87 -23.33 -7.59 -9.50
CA VAL A 87 -22.36 -8.68 -9.35
C VAL A 87 -21.93 -8.88 -7.88
N VAL A 88 -21.89 -7.79 -7.10
CA VAL A 88 -21.51 -7.81 -5.69
C VAL A 88 -22.64 -8.40 -4.85
N THR A 89 -23.87 -7.91 -5.02
CA THR A 89 -25.04 -8.36 -4.26
C THR A 89 -25.33 -9.84 -4.53
N GLU A 90 -25.29 -10.26 -5.80
CA GLU A 90 -25.46 -11.67 -6.17
C GLU A 90 -24.38 -12.56 -5.55
N ALA A 91 -23.13 -12.09 -5.46
CA ALA A 91 -22.05 -12.86 -4.83
C ALA A 91 -22.26 -13.05 -3.33
N VAL A 92 -22.71 -12.01 -2.63
CA VAL A 92 -23.06 -12.10 -1.20
C VAL A 92 -24.25 -13.03 -0.98
N HIS A 93 -25.31 -12.89 -1.78
CA HIS A 93 -26.52 -13.70 -1.65
C HIS A 93 -26.27 -15.18 -1.94
N ARG A 94 -25.38 -15.52 -2.88
CA ARG A 94 -24.97 -16.91 -3.14
C ARG A 94 -24.35 -17.59 -1.92
N GLU A 95 -23.68 -16.84 -1.06
CA GLU A 95 -23.12 -17.34 0.20
C GLU A 95 -24.13 -17.29 1.37
N GLY A 96 -25.38 -16.87 1.09
CA GLY A 96 -26.45 -16.73 2.09
C GLY A 96 -26.39 -15.44 2.92
N GLY A 97 -25.50 -14.50 2.58
CA GLY A 97 -25.33 -13.24 3.29
C GLY A 97 -26.43 -12.20 3.01
N ARG A 98 -26.29 -11.05 3.66
CA ARG A 98 -27.08 -9.83 3.42
C ARG A 98 -26.15 -8.63 3.29
N ILE A 99 -26.48 -7.70 2.40
CA ILE A 99 -25.67 -6.50 2.16
C ILE A 99 -26.54 -5.26 1.94
N ALA A 100 -26.18 -4.17 2.59
CA ALA A 100 -26.73 -2.84 2.39
C ALA A 100 -25.68 -1.92 1.75
N MET A 101 -26.14 -0.97 0.93
CA MET A 101 -25.26 0.05 0.36
C MET A 101 -25.25 1.30 1.25
N GLN A 102 -24.07 1.81 1.63
CA GLN A 102 -24.02 3.10 2.30
C GLN A 102 -24.16 4.24 1.27
N ILE A 103 -25.15 5.11 1.46
CA ILE A 103 -25.30 6.37 0.72
C ILE A 103 -24.58 7.46 1.52
N LEU A 104 -23.56 8.06 0.91
CA LEU A 104 -22.67 9.04 1.54
C LEU A 104 -22.46 10.24 0.63
N HIS A 105 -22.81 11.43 1.11
CA HIS A 105 -22.46 12.70 0.47
C HIS A 105 -21.34 13.39 1.26
N PHE A 106 -20.17 13.58 0.65
CA PHE A 106 -18.96 14.06 1.34
C PHE A 106 -19.04 15.52 1.81
N GLY A 107 -19.96 16.32 1.28
CA GLY A 107 -20.23 17.68 1.78
C GLY A 107 -18.99 18.55 1.70
N ARG A 108 -18.70 19.32 2.76
CA ARG A 108 -17.51 20.19 2.81
C ARG A 108 -16.18 19.44 2.89
N TYR A 109 -16.18 18.11 3.00
CA TYR A 109 -14.98 17.27 3.01
C TYR A 109 -14.56 16.74 1.63
N ALA A 110 -15.35 16.97 0.59
CA ALA A 110 -14.99 16.55 -0.74
C ALA A 110 -13.71 17.27 -1.26
N TYR A 111 -12.91 16.57 -2.06
CA TYR A 111 -11.64 17.04 -2.63
C TYR A 111 -11.81 17.50 -4.09
N HIS A 112 -12.90 18.20 -4.39
CA HIS A 112 -13.14 18.82 -5.69
C HIS A 112 -13.81 20.19 -5.50
N PRO A 113 -13.67 21.15 -6.44
CA PRO A 113 -14.13 22.54 -6.25
C PRO A 113 -15.65 22.72 -6.31
N GLU A 114 -16.40 21.71 -6.74
CA GLU A 114 -17.88 21.72 -6.83
C GLU A 114 -18.56 21.28 -5.53
N LEU A 115 -17.78 21.06 -4.47
CA LEU A 115 -18.30 20.62 -3.17
C LEU A 115 -19.33 21.60 -2.60
N VAL A 116 -20.36 21.05 -1.95
CA VAL A 116 -21.49 21.79 -1.38
C VAL A 116 -21.64 21.55 0.11
N ALA A 117 -22.26 22.50 0.82
CA ALA A 117 -22.50 22.45 2.25
C ALA A 117 -23.73 23.29 2.64
N PRO A 118 -24.24 23.17 3.89
CA PRO A 118 -25.34 24.01 4.37
C PRO A 118 -24.99 25.51 4.40
N SER A 119 -23.72 25.85 4.58
CA SER A 119 -23.20 27.21 4.57
C SER A 119 -21.80 27.23 3.96
N ALA A 120 -21.36 28.37 3.42
CA ALA A 120 -20.07 28.53 2.73
C ALA A 120 -18.85 28.55 3.69
N LEU A 121 -18.72 27.52 4.53
CA LEU A 121 -17.69 27.40 5.57
C LEU A 121 -16.67 26.32 5.21
N LYS A 122 -15.46 26.74 4.84
CA LYS A 122 -14.35 25.83 4.53
C LYS A 122 -13.93 25.01 5.75
N ALA A 123 -13.84 23.69 5.60
CA ALA A 123 -13.27 22.82 6.62
C ALA A 123 -11.74 23.03 6.77
N PRO A 124 -11.19 22.95 8.00
CA PRO A 124 -9.74 23.05 8.26
C PRO A 124 -8.89 21.99 7.57
N ILE A 125 -9.50 20.84 7.21
CA ILE A 125 -8.82 19.70 6.60
C ILE A 125 -9.01 19.63 5.07
N ALA A 126 -9.93 20.43 4.51
CA ALA A 126 -10.27 20.38 3.09
C ALA A 126 -9.50 21.45 2.29
N PRO A 127 -9.15 21.18 1.02
CA PRO A 127 -8.46 22.15 0.17
C PRO A 127 -9.37 23.29 -0.33
N PHE A 128 -10.67 23.02 -0.53
CA PHE A 128 -11.63 23.95 -1.14
C PHE A 128 -12.67 24.48 -0.16
N ALA A 129 -13.26 25.63 -0.47
CA ALA A 129 -14.41 26.17 0.27
C ALA A 129 -15.69 25.72 -0.42
N PRO A 130 -16.71 25.23 0.30
CA PRO A 130 -17.94 24.74 -0.29
C PRO A 130 -18.81 25.89 -0.81
N ARG A 131 -19.63 25.57 -1.81
CA ARG A 131 -20.78 26.39 -2.18
C ARG A 131 -21.93 26.12 -1.21
N GLU A 132 -22.59 27.18 -0.77
CA GLU A 132 -23.83 27.06 0.01
C GLU A 132 -24.98 26.53 -0.86
N LEU A 133 -25.71 25.54 -0.35
CA LEU A 133 -26.89 24.99 -1.01
C LEU A 133 -28.06 26.00 -0.94
N SER A 134 -28.77 26.19 -2.06
CA SER A 134 -30.08 26.86 -2.03
C SER A 134 -31.18 25.91 -1.54
N GLY A 135 -32.35 26.42 -1.17
CA GLY A 135 -33.50 25.55 -0.81
C GLY A 135 -33.87 24.57 -1.93
N GLU A 136 -33.78 24.98 -3.20
CA GLU A 136 -33.98 24.11 -4.35
C GLU A 136 -32.88 23.04 -4.48
N ASP A 137 -31.62 23.39 -4.19
CA ASP A 137 -30.52 22.41 -4.16
C ASP A 137 -30.71 21.37 -3.06
N ILE A 138 -31.22 21.78 -1.90
CA ILE A 138 -31.51 20.89 -0.77
C ILE A 138 -32.59 19.88 -1.16
N GLU A 139 -33.71 20.34 -1.71
CA GLU A 139 -34.79 19.46 -2.19
C GLU A 139 -34.33 18.51 -3.31
N ARG A 140 -33.52 19.00 -4.26
CA ARG A 140 -32.89 18.14 -5.29
C ARG A 140 -32.02 17.07 -4.63
N THR A 141 -31.16 17.47 -3.69
CA THR A 141 -30.27 16.54 -2.99
C THR A 141 -31.07 15.48 -2.24
N ILE A 142 -32.17 15.84 -1.57
CA ILE A 142 -33.06 14.85 -0.92
C ILE A 142 -33.58 13.84 -1.94
N GLU A 143 -34.07 14.28 -3.10
CA GLU A 143 -34.54 13.36 -4.15
C GLU A 143 -33.40 12.51 -4.73
N ASP A 144 -32.17 13.03 -4.82
CA ASP A 144 -31.00 12.25 -5.22
C ASP A 144 -30.71 11.11 -4.23
N PHE A 145 -30.84 11.34 -2.92
CA PHE A 145 -30.76 10.26 -1.91
C PHE A 145 -31.87 9.21 -2.10
N VAL A 146 -33.11 9.64 -2.38
CA VAL A 146 -34.24 8.74 -2.63
C VAL A 146 -33.99 7.87 -3.87
N ARG A 147 -33.59 8.50 -4.98
CA ARG A 147 -33.26 7.83 -6.24
C ARG A 147 -32.08 6.87 -6.08
N CYS A 148 -31.04 7.27 -5.36
CA CYS A 148 -29.89 6.40 -5.07
C CYS A 148 -30.33 5.15 -4.30
N ALA A 149 -31.28 5.27 -3.35
CA ALA A 149 -31.85 4.13 -2.64
C ALA A 149 -32.72 3.23 -3.53
N GLU A 150 -33.50 3.80 -4.47
CA GLU A 150 -34.23 3.02 -5.49
C GLU A 150 -33.29 2.20 -6.38
N LEU A 151 -32.20 2.82 -6.83
CA LEU A 151 -31.17 2.16 -7.65
C LEU A 151 -30.42 1.09 -6.86
N ALA A 152 -30.17 1.30 -5.56
CA ALA A 152 -29.59 0.27 -4.70
C ALA A 152 -30.53 -0.96 -4.60
N ARG A 153 -31.85 -0.74 -4.47
CA ARG A 153 -32.83 -1.82 -4.54
C ARG A 153 -32.83 -2.51 -5.91
N GLU A 154 -32.75 -1.74 -7.01
CA GLU A 154 -32.63 -2.28 -8.38
C GLU A 154 -31.39 -3.18 -8.52
N ALA A 155 -30.25 -2.77 -7.94
CA ALA A 155 -29.02 -3.54 -7.90
C ALA A 155 -29.08 -4.77 -6.97
N GLY A 156 -30.18 -4.97 -6.25
CA GLY A 156 -30.40 -6.13 -5.39
C GLY A 156 -29.79 -6.02 -3.99
N TYR A 157 -29.50 -4.82 -3.49
CA TYR A 157 -29.15 -4.67 -2.07
C TYR A 157 -30.36 -5.01 -1.18
N ASP A 158 -30.10 -5.52 0.03
CA ASP A 158 -31.11 -5.81 1.05
C ASP A 158 -31.57 -4.56 1.82
N GLY A 159 -30.81 -3.47 1.65
CA GLY A 159 -31.05 -2.20 2.33
C GLY A 159 -30.07 -1.10 1.93
N VAL A 160 -30.19 0.04 2.60
CA VAL A 160 -29.24 1.15 2.53
C VAL A 160 -28.86 1.63 3.92
N GLU A 161 -27.63 2.14 4.08
CA GLU A 161 -27.22 2.94 5.23
C GLU A 161 -27.13 4.41 4.83
N ILE A 162 -27.93 5.27 5.44
CA ILE A 162 -27.86 6.73 5.28
C ILE A 162 -26.83 7.26 6.27
N MET A 163 -25.73 7.80 5.74
CA MET A 163 -24.60 8.26 6.53
C MET A 163 -24.85 9.66 7.12
N GLY A 164 -25.34 9.70 8.35
CA GLY A 164 -25.73 10.91 9.08
C GLY A 164 -24.70 11.46 10.07
N SER A 165 -23.43 11.07 9.92
CA SER A 165 -22.41 11.25 10.95
C SER A 165 -21.01 11.58 10.39
N GLU A 166 -19.99 11.63 11.26
CA GLU A 166 -18.57 11.87 10.95
C GLU A 166 -18.25 13.22 10.29
N GLY A 167 -19.17 14.19 10.40
CA GLY A 167 -19.01 15.54 9.85
C GLY A 167 -19.23 15.66 8.35
N TYR A 168 -19.85 14.66 7.72
CA TYR A 168 -20.31 14.72 6.32
C TYR A 168 -21.62 15.49 6.18
N LEU A 169 -22.10 15.70 4.94
CA LEU A 169 -23.16 16.67 4.61
C LEU A 169 -24.36 16.64 5.56
N ILE A 170 -24.92 15.46 5.85
CA ILE A 170 -26.07 15.34 6.75
C ILE A 170 -25.71 15.83 8.16
N ASN A 171 -24.55 15.44 8.68
CA ASN A 171 -24.08 15.89 9.99
C ASN A 171 -23.76 17.39 10.00
N GLU A 172 -23.29 17.93 8.87
CA GLU A 172 -23.06 19.36 8.69
C GLU A 172 -24.37 20.17 8.79
N PHE A 173 -25.50 19.64 8.31
CA PHE A 173 -26.82 20.28 8.51
C PHE A 173 -27.23 20.30 9.99
N ILE A 174 -26.94 19.24 10.74
CA ILE A 174 -27.39 19.06 12.12
C ILE A 174 -26.72 20.06 13.08
N THR A 175 -25.41 20.28 12.95
CA THR A 175 -24.66 21.08 13.93
C THR A 175 -24.68 22.57 13.61
N ALA A 176 -24.84 23.41 14.64
CA ALA A 176 -24.83 24.86 14.47
C ALA A 176 -23.44 25.39 14.06
N THR A 177 -22.36 24.65 14.30
CA THR A 177 -21.00 25.04 13.90
C THR A 177 -20.83 25.11 12.37
N THR A 178 -21.63 24.35 11.61
CA THR A 178 -21.52 24.25 10.15
C THR A 178 -22.76 24.72 9.40
N ASN A 179 -23.91 24.78 10.07
CA ASN A 179 -25.15 25.30 9.52
C ASN A 179 -25.47 26.66 10.15
N GLN A 180 -25.19 27.73 9.39
CA GLN A 180 -25.43 29.13 9.75
C GLN A 180 -26.61 29.73 8.98
N ARG A 181 -27.49 28.90 8.43
CA ARG A 181 -28.63 29.35 7.63
C ARG A 181 -29.71 29.98 8.50
N ASP A 182 -30.48 30.88 7.92
CA ASP A 182 -31.61 31.59 8.53
C ASP A 182 -32.97 31.20 7.91
N ASP A 183 -33.00 30.16 7.07
CA ASP A 183 -34.19 29.60 6.44
C ASP A 183 -34.72 28.36 7.20
N GLU A 184 -35.68 27.64 6.60
CA GLU A 184 -36.32 26.46 7.21
C GLU A 184 -35.39 25.24 7.38
N TRP A 185 -34.16 25.33 6.88
CA TRP A 185 -33.12 24.30 6.97
C TRP A 185 -32.02 24.66 7.99
N GLY A 186 -32.09 25.82 8.65
CA GLY A 186 -31.14 26.25 9.69
C GLY A 186 -31.78 27.04 10.83
N GLY A 187 -30.94 27.64 11.66
CA GLY A 187 -31.36 28.29 12.89
C GLY A 187 -31.64 27.29 14.00
N GLU A 188 -32.89 27.14 14.45
CA GLU A 188 -33.27 26.25 15.54
C GLU A 188 -33.04 24.77 15.21
N TYR A 189 -32.88 23.93 16.24
CA TYR A 189 -32.52 22.52 16.05
C TYR A 189 -33.51 21.75 15.17
N ALA A 190 -34.81 21.99 15.36
CA ALA A 190 -35.89 21.37 14.56
C ALA A 190 -35.74 21.62 13.04
N ASN A 191 -35.24 22.79 12.64
CA ASN A 191 -34.96 23.09 11.23
C ASN A 191 -33.68 22.40 10.74
N ARG A 192 -32.62 22.40 11.57
CA ARG A 192 -31.34 21.76 11.25
C ARG A 192 -31.46 20.25 11.00
N ILE A 193 -32.35 19.58 11.73
CA ILE A 193 -32.62 18.15 11.58
C ILE A 193 -33.68 17.83 10.51
N ARG A 194 -34.30 18.83 9.88
CA ARG A 194 -35.28 18.61 8.81
C ARG A 194 -34.68 17.81 7.65
N PHE A 195 -33.45 18.14 7.26
CA PHE A 195 -32.75 17.48 6.15
C PHE A 195 -32.58 15.96 6.34
N PRO A 196 -31.97 15.44 7.43
CA PRO A 196 -31.90 13.99 7.66
C PRO A 196 -33.26 13.30 7.78
N VAL A 197 -34.22 13.94 8.46
CA VAL A 197 -35.55 13.35 8.68
C VAL A 197 -36.31 13.21 7.36
N GLU A 198 -36.28 14.23 6.49
CA GLU A 198 -36.92 14.18 5.18
C GLU A 198 -36.29 13.13 4.26
N ILE A 199 -34.96 12.96 4.29
CA ILE A 199 -34.29 11.91 3.52
C ILE A 199 -34.82 10.53 3.94
N VAL A 200 -34.80 10.21 5.25
CA VAL A 200 -35.26 8.89 5.73
C VAL A 200 -36.74 8.68 5.41
N ARG A 201 -37.59 9.69 5.67
CA ARG A 201 -39.03 9.63 5.44
C ARG A 201 -39.34 9.33 3.97
N ARG A 202 -38.75 10.10 3.04
CA ARG A 202 -39.02 9.94 1.60
C ARG A 202 -38.45 8.65 1.03
N VAL A 203 -37.28 8.21 1.51
CA VAL A 203 -36.73 6.88 1.14
C VAL A 203 -37.69 5.77 1.59
N ARG A 204 -38.19 5.83 2.84
CA ARG A 204 -39.16 4.85 3.34
C ARG A 204 -40.46 4.86 2.55
N GLU A 205 -41.02 6.04 2.26
CA GLU A 205 -42.24 6.19 1.46
C GLU A 205 -42.10 5.58 0.07
N ARG A 206 -40.93 5.76 -0.57
CA ARG A 206 -40.69 5.27 -1.92
C ARG A 206 -40.46 3.77 -1.99
N LEU A 207 -39.73 3.20 -1.02
CA LEU A 207 -39.32 1.78 -1.06
C LEU A 207 -40.28 0.85 -0.32
N GLY A 208 -41.18 1.37 0.52
CA GLY A 208 -42.07 0.57 1.37
C GLY A 208 -41.36 0.00 2.60
N THR A 209 -42.04 -0.83 3.38
CA THR A 209 -41.56 -1.34 4.68
C THR A 209 -40.55 -2.48 4.59
N ASP A 210 -40.56 -3.24 3.50
CA ASP A 210 -39.78 -4.48 3.34
C ASP A 210 -38.37 -4.20 2.76
N PHE A 211 -37.69 -3.22 3.33
CA PHE A 211 -36.34 -2.80 2.93
C PHE A 211 -35.59 -2.23 4.13
N ILE A 212 -34.36 -2.70 4.38
CA ILE A 212 -33.59 -2.26 5.54
C ILE A 212 -33.14 -0.81 5.30
N ILE A 213 -33.47 0.09 6.23
CA ILE A 213 -32.91 1.44 6.27
C ILE A 213 -32.11 1.57 7.56
N ILE A 214 -30.80 1.68 7.44
CA ILE A 214 -29.91 2.00 8.56
C ILE A 214 -29.66 3.49 8.55
N TYR A 215 -29.80 4.18 9.68
CA TYR A 215 -29.31 5.55 9.81
C TYR A 215 -28.09 5.56 10.73
N ARG A 216 -26.96 6.06 10.23
CA ARG A 216 -25.76 6.20 11.05
C ARG A 216 -25.76 7.56 11.73
N LEU A 217 -26.11 7.56 13.02
CA LEU A 217 -26.33 8.76 13.83
C LEU A 217 -25.02 9.20 14.49
N SER A 218 -24.66 10.48 14.35
CA SER A 218 -23.55 11.05 15.14
C SER A 218 -24.00 11.16 16.59
N MET A 219 -23.57 10.20 17.43
CA MET A 219 -23.93 10.20 18.84
C MET A 219 -22.93 10.98 19.69
N LEU A 220 -21.72 11.21 19.18
CA LEU A 220 -20.65 11.92 19.88
C LEU A 220 -19.78 12.67 18.88
N ASP A 221 -20.07 13.95 18.62
CA ASP A 221 -19.42 14.73 17.56
C ASP A 221 -17.91 15.00 17.81
N LEU A 222 -17.48 15.11 19.07
CA LEU A 222 -16.09 15.42 19.48
C LEU A 222 -15.49 16.69 18.85
N VAL A 223 -16.34 17.66 18.52
CA VAL A 223 -15.97 19.00 18.06
C VAL A 223 -16.70 20.06 18.88
N GLU A 224 -16.09 21.24 18.99
CA GLU A 224 -16.69 22.38 19.66
C GLU A 224 -18.00 22.80 18.96
N GLY A 225 -19.04 23.06 19.75
CA GLY A 225 -20.38 23.36 19.24
C GLY A 225 -21.14 22.18 18.63
N GLY A 226 -20.66 20.94 18.84
CA GLY A 226 -21.41 19.72 18.50
C GLY A 226 -22.73 19.57 19.24
N SER A 227 -23.42 18.47 18.99
CA SER A 227 -24.74 18.16 19.53
C SER A 227 -24.68 17.94 21.05
N THR A 228 -25.75 18.28 21.76
CA THR A 228 -26.03 17.80 23.12
C THR A 228 -26.63 16.40 23.08
N PHE A 229 -26.64 15.68 24.22
CA PHE A 229 -27.26 14.35 24.25
C PHE A 229 -28.78 14.40 24.01
N ASP A 230 -29.47 15.41 24.53
CA ASP A 230 -30.92 15.59 24.30
C ASP A 230 -31.23 15.81 22.82
N GLU A 231 -30.41 16.59 22.12
CA GLU A 231 -30.49 16.76 20.66
C GLU A 231 -30.31 15.41 19.94
N VAL A 232 -29.31 14.60 20.33
CA VAL A 232 -29.08 13.25 19.77
C VAL A 232 -30.30 12.35 19.98
N VAL A 233 -30.91 12.36 21.17
CA VAL A 233 -32.13 11.58 21.49
C VAL A 233 -33.32 12.04 20.65
N GLU A 234 -33.53 13.35 20.53
CA GLU A 234 -34.62 13.92 19.72
C GLU A 234 -34.49 13.49 18.25
N LEU A 235 -33.30 13.61 17.66
CA LEU A 235 -33.06 13.16 16.29
C LEU A 235 -33.26 11.65 16.14
N ALA A 236 -32.75 10.83 17.08
CA ALA A 236 -32.93 9.38 17.03
C ALA A 236 -34.41 8.97 16.97
N ARG A 237 -35.24 9.59 17.82
CA ARG A 237 -36.69 9.35 17.82
C ARG A 237 -37.34 9.78 16.50
N LEU A 238 -36.98 10.94 15.96
CA LEU A 238 -37.54 11.39 14.68
C LEU A 238 -37.13 10.51 13.50
N ILE A 239 -35.90 9.98 13.52
CA ILE A 239 -35.40 9.04 12.50
C ILE A 239 -36.12 7.69 12.60
N GLU A 240 -36.39 7.21 13.82
CA GLU A 240 -37.26 6.05 14.04
C GLU A 240 -38.67 6.29 13.45
N HIS A 241 -39.30 7.42 13.78
CA HIS A 241 -40.63 7.76 13.28
C HIS A 241 -40.66 7.95 11.74
N ALA A 242 -39.56 8.45 11.16
CA ALA A 242 -39.40 8.56 9.70
C ALA A 242 -39.29 7.18 9.01
N GLY A 243 -39.00 6.12 9.77
CA GLY A 243 -39.06 4.74 9.30
C GLY A 243 -37.70 4.07 9.13
N ALA A 244 -36.65 4.50 9.84
CA ALA A 244 -35.43 3.71 9.93
C ALA A 244 -35.70 2.33 10.54
N THR A 245 -35.01 1.30 10.05
CA THR A 245 -35.06 -0.08 10.58
C THR A 245 -34.05 -0.28 11.70
N LEU A 246 -32.89 0.37 11.62
CA LEU A 246 -31.75 0.23 12.53
C LEU A 246 -31.09 1.60 12.71
N ILE A 247 -30.56 1.89 13.90
CA ILE A 247 -29.67 3.04 14.11
C ILE A 247 -28.26 2.53 14.40
N ASN A 248 -27.32 2.93 13.56
CA ASN A 248 -25.90 2.68 13.75
C ASN A 248 -25.22 3.89 14.40
N THR A 249 -24.18 3.64 15.20
CA THR A 249 -23.46 4.69 15.92
C THR A 249 -22.35 5.29 15.06
N GLY A 250 -22.27 6.62 15.01
CA GLY A 250 -21.15 7.40 14.50
C GLY A 250 -20.44 8.14 15.64
N ILE A 251 -19.10 8.17 15.61
CA ILE A 251 -18.26 8.74 16.67
C ILE A 251 -17.18 9.65 16.07
N GLY A 252 -17.22 10.91 16.48
CA GLY A 252 -16.27 11.96 16.11
C GLY A 252 -16.46 12.45 14.69
N TRP A 253 -15.82 13.57 14.36
CA TRP A 253 -15.68 14.08 13.00
C TRP A 253 -14.27 13.84 12.47
N HIS A 254 -14.07 13.89 11.14
CA HIS A 254 -12.71 13.90 10.59
C HIS A 254 -11.88 15.11 11.04
N GLU A 255 -12.53 16.20 11.43
CA GLU A 255 -11.89 17.38 12.03
C GLU A 255 -11.53 17.21 13.52
N ALA A 256 -12.13 16.24 14.21
CA ALA A 256 -11.93 16.05 15.64
C ALA A 256 -10.44 15.82 15.93
N ARG A 257 -9.95 16.48 16.98
CA ARG A 257 -8.55 16.34 17.45
C ARG A 257 -8.44 15.32 18.57
N ILE A 258 -9.37 14.36 18.61
CA ILE A 258 -9.45 13.24 19.54
C ILE A 258 -9.44 11.96 18.71
N PRO A 259 -8.56 10.98 19.01
CA PRO A 259 -8.51 9.75 18.25
C PRO A 259 -9.74 8.88 18.56
N THR A 260 -10.42 8.38 17.53
CA THR A 260 -11.63 7.56 17.71
C THR A 260 -11.44 6.09 17.37
N ILE A 261 -10.37 5.77 16.62
CA ILE A 261 -10.19 4.43 16.04
C ILE A 261 -8.76 3.88 16.10
N ALA A 262 -7.72 4.70 16.27
CA ALA A 262 -6.31 4.28 16.27
C ALA A 262 -5.95 3.39 17.47
N THR A 263 -4.80 2.69 17.45
CA THR A 263 -4.39 1.73 18.49
C THR A 263 -4.38 2.28 19.93
N CYS A 264 -4.07 3.56 20.12
CA CYS A 264 -4.11 4.22 21.44
C CYS A 264 -5.51 4.34 22.06
N VAL A 265 -6.57 4.19 21.26
CA VAL A 265 -7.95 4.19 21.76
C VAL A 265 -8.23 2.87 22.49
N PRO A 266 -8.90 2.85 23.65
CA PRO A 266 -9.26 1.58 24.28
C PRO A 266 -10.21 0.74 23.44
N ARG A 267 -10.22 -0.59 23.65
CA ARG A 267 -11.26 -1.45 23.07
C ARG A 267 -12.63 -0.99 23.56
N ALA A 268 -13.60 -0.91 22.65
CA ALA A 268 -14.97 -0.50 22.95
C ALA A 268 -15.11 0.87 23.66
N ALA A 269 -14.15 1.78 23.50
CA ALA A 269 -14.06 3.02 24.28
C ALA A 269 -15.33 3.90 24.26
N PHE A 270 -16.16 3.80 23.22
CA PHE A 270 -17.31 4.70 23.04
C PHE A 270 -18.66 4.00 23.18
N THR A 271 -18.71 2.72 23.54
CA THR A 271 -19.97 1.95 23.52
C THR A 271 -20.99 2.42 24.57
N TRP A 272 -20.53 3.13 25.60
CA TRP A 272 -21.40 3.77 26.59
C TRP A 272 -22.34 4.81 25.96
N VAL A 273 -21.96 5.44 24.84
CA VAL A 273 -22.83 6.45 24.21
C VAL A 273 -24.06 5.81 23.57
N THR A 274 -23.88 4.65 22.91
CA THR A 274 -24.98 3.86 22.37
C THR A 274 -25.85 3.32 23.50
N GLN A 275 -25.23 2.89 24.60
CA GLN A 275 -25.93 2.42 25.78
C GLN A 275 -26.85 3.49 26.37
N LYS A 276 -26.42 4.76 26.44
CA LYS A 276 -27.26 5.86 26.91
C LYS A 276 -28.53 6.08 26.06
N LEU A 277 -28.51 5.71 24.77
CA LEU A 277 -29.66 5.83 23.88
C LEU A 277 -30.64 4.63 24.00
N ARG A 278 -30.26 3.57 24.72
CA ARG A 278 -31.12 2.41 24.92
C ARG A 278 -32.38 2.81 25.68
N GLY A 279 -33.54 2.37 25.18
CA GLY A 279 -34.84 2.69 25.76
C GLY A 279 -35.43 4.01 25.30
N GLU A 280 -34.66 4.86 24.61
CA GLU A 280 -35.15 6.11 24.03
C GLU A 280 -35.81 5.93 22.66
N VAL A 281 -35.51 4.81 21.98
CA VAL A 281 -36.08 4.35 20.71
C VAL A 281 -36.44 2.87 20.80
N GLY A 282 -37.40 2.42 19.97
CA GLY A 282 -37.88 1.04 19.90
C GLY A 282 -37.19 0.15 18.85
N ILE A 283 -36.49 0.75 17.88
CA ILE A 283 -35.71 0.03 16.86
C ILE A 283 -34.32 -0.39 17.36
N PRO A 284 -33.71 -1.46 16.81
CA PRO A 284 -32.44 -1.97 17.31
C PRO A 284 -31.27 -0.99 17.08
N LEU A 285 -30.39 -0.92 18.09
CA LEU A 285 -29.20 -0.07 18.09
C LEU A 285 -27.92 -0.88 17.79
N ILE A 286 -27.00 -0.27 17.05
CA ILE A 286 -25.70 -0.86 16.70
C ILE A 286 -24.59 0.02 17.28
N THR A 287 -23.73 -0.56 18.12
CA THR A 287 -22.55 0.12 18.67
C THR A 287 -21.29 -0.21 17.87
N THR A 288 -20.27 0.65 17.92
CA THR A 288 -19.08 0.55 17.06
C THR A 288 -17.81 1.03 17.75
N ASN A 289 -16.73 1.09 16.97
CA ASN A 289 -15.38 1.54 17.29
C ASN A 289 -14.60 0.64 18.26
N ARG A 290 -13.45 0.16 17.77
CA ARG A 290 -12.49 -0.65 18.52
C ARG A 290 -13.08 -1.89 19.21
N ILE A 291 -14.10 -2.49 18.58
CA ILE A 291 -14.57 -3.84 18.88
C ILE A 291 -13.85 -4.77 17.90
N ASN A 292 -12.98 -5.64 18.40
CA ASN A 292 -12.09 -6.45 17.55
C ASN A 292 -11.85 -7.88 18.05
N THR A 293 -12.53 -8.30 19.11
CA THR A 293 -12.52 -9.67 19.63
C THR A 293 -13.94 -10.15 19.93
N PRO A 294 -14.24 -11.44 19.74
CA PRO A 294 -15.59 -11.95 19.97
C PRO A 294 -16.00 -11.87 21.44
N GLU A 295 -15.04 -11.94 22.38
CA GLU A 295 -15.29 -11.78 23.81
C GLU A 295 -15.83 -10.38 24.13
N VAL A 296 -15.21 -9.33 23.59
CA VAL A 296 -15.68 -7.95 23.78
C VAL A 296 -17.05 -7.76 23.12
N ALA A 297 -17.23 -8.28 21.91
CA ALA A 297 -18.49 -8.18 21.19
C ALA A 297 -19.65 -8.88 21.92
N GLU A 298 -19.41 -10.08 22.44
CA GLU A 298 -20.36 -10.85 23.25
C GLU A 298 -20.75 -10.09 24.52
N GLN A 299 -19.75 -9.62 25.27
CA GLN A 299 -19.96 -8.93 26.54
C GLN A 299 -20.79 -7.65 26.35
N LEU A 300 -20.53 -6.87 25.30
CA LEU A 300 -21.29 -5.65 25.02
C LEU A 300 -22.77 -5.91 24.78
N ILE A 301 -23.12 -6.99 24.09
CA ILE A 301 -24.52 -7.35 23.84
C ILE A 301 -25.15 -7.89 25.14
N ALA A 302 -24.43 -8.74 25.87
CA ALA A 302 -24.88 -9.30 27.14
C ALA A 302 -25.17 -8.21 28.19
N ASP A 303 -24.31 -7.18 28.26
CA ASP A 303 -24.45 -6.04 29.17
C ASP A 303 -25.45 -4.98 28.67
N GLY A 304 -26.07 -5.22 27.51
CA GLY A 304 -27.13 -4.37 26.98
C GLY A 304 -26.66 -3.02 26.42
N HIS A 305 -25.38 -2.89 26.02
CA HIS A 305 -24.88 -1.68 25.36
C HIS A 305 -25.57 -1.42 24.01
N ALA A 306 -25.91 -2.48 23.28
CA ALA A 306 -26.54 -2.43 21.97
C ALA A 306 -27.18 -3.78 21.61
N ASP A 307 -28.01 -3.80 20.56
CA ASP A 307 -28.59 -5.04 20.02
C ASP A 307 -27.67 -5.73 19.02
N MET A 308 -26.74 -4.98 18.44
CA MET A 308 -25.71 -5.43 17.50
C MET A 308 -24.38 -4.70 17.71
N VAL A 309 -23.31 -5.30 17.20
CA VAL A 309 -21.99 -4.66 17.11
C VAL A 309 -21.60 -4.46 15.65
N SER A 310 -21.02 -3.29 15.36
CA SER A 310 -20.41 -2.97 14.08
C SER A 310 -18.90 -3.14 14.17
N MET A 311 -18.35 -3.96 13.28
CA MET A 311 -16.93 -4.18 13.12
C MET A 311 -16.55 -3.91 11.67
N ALA A 312 -15.70 -2.93 11.42
CA ALA A 312 -15.20 -2.64 10.08
C ALA A 312 -13.86 -3.36 9.86
N ARG A 313 -12.78 -2.76 10.38
CA ARG A 313 -11.39 -3.23 10.22
C ARG A 313 -11.13 -4.69 10.68
N PRO A 314 -11.82 -5.25 11.69
CA PRO A 314 -11.72 -6.69 11.98
C PRO A 314 -11.99 -7.60 10.78
N PHE A 315 -12.88 -7.22 9.85
CA PHE A 315 -13.14 -8.01 8.64
C PHE A 315 -12.12 -7.81 7.51
N LEU A 316 -11.30 -6.76 7.58
CA LEU A 316 -10.08 -6.69 6.77
C LEU A 316 -9.02 -7.65 7.34
N ALA A 317 -8.89 -7.72 8.66
CA ALA A 317 -7.93 -8.59 9.33
C ALA A 317 -8.30 -10.08 9.22
N ASP A 318 -9.58 -10.43 9.37
CA ASP A 318 -10.05 -11.81 9.29
C ASP A 318 -11.47 -11.90 8.72
N ALA A 319 -11.60 -12.45 7.51
CA ALA A 319 -12.90 -12.63 6.87
C ALA A 319 -13.75 -13.70 7.57
N MET A 320 -13.12 -14.64 8.29
CA MET A 320 -13.75 -15.79 8.94
C MET A 320 -14.05 -15.55 10.42
N PHE A 321 -14.02 -14.29 10.88
CA PHE A 321 -14.18 -13.90 12.29
C PHE A 321 -15.39 -14.57 12.96
N VAL A 322 -16.58 -14.45 12.37
CA VAL A 322 -17.83 -14.94 12.98
C VAL A 322 -17.87 -16.47 12.97
N ALA A 323 -17.48 -17.11 11.87
CA ALA A 323 -17.38 -18.56 11.77
C ALA A 323 -16.39 -19.15 12.79
N LYS A 324 -15.23 -18.51 12.99
CA LYS A 324 -14.25 -18.91 14.01
C LYS A 324 -14.81 -18.76 15.42
N ALA A 325 -15.48 -17.65 15.72
CA ALA A 325 -16.15 -17.45 16.99
C ALA A 325 -17.22 -18.54 17.25
N ALA A 326 -18.08 -18.80 16.26
CA ALA A 326 -19.11 -19.86 16.35
C ALA A 326 -18.53 -21.26 16.54
N ALA A 327 -17.33 -21.53 16.01
CA ALA A 327 -16.62 -22.79 16.17
C ALA A 327 -15.81 -22.88 17.48
N GLY A 328 -15.81 -21.86 18.34
CA GLY A 328 -15.00 -21.82 19.55
C GLY A 328 -13.50 -21.68 19.28
N LYS A 329 -13.12 -21.01 18.20
CA LYS A 329 -11.75 -20.85 17.68
C LYS A 329 -11.29 -19.39 17.67
N ALA A 330 -11.62 -18.63 18.72
CA ALA A 330 -11.25 -17.22 18.80
C ALA A 330 -9.73 -16.99 18.86
N ASP A 331 -8.99 -17.97 19.38
CA ASP A 331 -7.53 -18.05 19.35
C ASP A 331 -6.94 -18.12 17.94
N GLU A 332 -7.71 -18.56 16.94
CA GLU A 332 -7.34 -18.57 15.52
C GLU A 332 -7.72 -17.26 14.78
N ILE A 333 -8.38 -16.29 15.43
CA ILE A 333 -8.77 -15.02 14.80
C ILE A 333 -7.55 -14.12 14.61
N ASN A 334 -7.32 -13.66 13.38
CA ASN A 334 -6.30 -12.68 13.07
C ASN A 334 -6.80 -11.27 13.44
N THR A 335 -6.46 -10.82 14.64
CA THR A 335 -7.10 -9.66 15.25
C THR A 335 -6.65 -8.35 14.61
N CYS A 336 -7.60 -7.44 14.37
CA CYS A 336 -7.25 -6.09 13.94
C CYS A 336 -6.54 -5.33 15.06
N ILE A 337 -5.28 -4.95 14.81
CA ILE A 337 -4.47 -4.18 15.78
C ILE A 337 -4.67 -2.65 15.71
N ALA A 338 -5.67 -2.19 14.96
CA ALA A 338 -6.01 -0.76 14.80
C ALA A 338 -4.86 0.16 14.31
N CYS A 339 -3.86 -0.40 13.62
CA CYS A 339 -2.68 0.35 13.15
C CYS A 339 -2.97 1.43 12.10
N ASN A 340 -4.10 1.32 11.38
CA ASN A 340 -4.51 2.15 10.24
C ASN A 340 -3.58 2.17 9.01
N GLN A 341 -2.37 1.59 9.09
CA GLN A 341 -1.30 1.76 8.09
C GLN A 341 -1.63 1.22 6.68
N ALA A 342 -2.35 0.11 6.59
CA ALA A 342 -2.70 -0.53 5.33
C ALA A 342 -4.14 -0.27 4.90
N CYS A 343 -5.00 0.15 5.83
CA CYS A 343 -6.40 0.45 5.55
C CYS A 343 -6.58 1.96 5.34
N LEU A 344 -6.89 2.72 6.39
CA LEU A 344 -7.18 4.14 6.27
C LEU A 344 -6.04 4.94 5.63
N ASP A 345 -4.79 4.71 6.03
CA ASP A 345 -3.66 5.46 5.46
C ASP A 345 -3.52 5.23 3.95
N HIS A 346 -3.89 4.04 3.44
CA HIS A 346 -3.96 3.77 2.01
C HIS A 346 -5.12 4.53 1.36
N THR A 347 -6.34 4.42 1.90
CA THR A 347 -7.52 5.14 1.40
C THR A 347 -7.27 6.63 1.29
N PHE A 348 -6.77 7.26 2.36
CA PHE A 348 -6.45 8.69 2.37
C PHE A 348 -5.28 9.04 1.45
N SER A 349 -4.48 8.07 1.00
CA SER A 349 -3.39 8.26 0.04
C SER A 349 -3.75 7.83 -1.38
N GLY A 350 -5.02 7.55 -1.68
CA GLY A 350 -5.47 7.12 -3.01
C GLY A 350 -4.96 5.74 -3.42
N LYS A 351 -4.65 4.88 -2.44
CA LYS A 351 -4.25 3.48 -2.66
C LYS A 351 -5.39 2.56 -2.27
N ILE A 352 -5.46 1.39 -2.93
CA ILE A 352 -6.39 0.31 -2.55
C ILE A 352 -6.09 -0.09 -1.09
N THR A 353 -7.17 -0.21 -0.32
CA THR A 353 -7.15 -0.68 1.07
C THR A 353 -6.54 -2.08 1.14
N SER A 354 -5.83 -2.36 2.22
CA SER A 354 -5.34 -3.69 2.57
C SER A 354 -5.33 -3.83 4.11
N CYS A 355 -4.68 -4.85 4.64
CA CYS A 355 -4.48 -5.02 6.06
C CYS A 355 -3.04 -5.42 6.38
N LEU A 356 -2.47 -4.81 7.43
CA LEU A 356 -1.10 -5.11 7.87
C LEU A 356 -0.94 -6.59 8.22
N VAL A 357 -1.91 -7.15 8.94
CA VAL A 357 -1.87 -8.55 9.38
C VAL A 357 -2.49 -9.52 8.37
N ASN A 358 -3.16 -9.01 7.33
CA ASN A 358 -3.76 -9.82 6.27
C ASN A 358 -3.56 -9.15 4.89
N PRO A 359 -2.44 -9.43 4.21
CA PRO A 359 -2.14 -8.86 2.90
C PRO A 359 -3.16 -9.21 1.81
N ARG A 360 -3.97 -10.27 1.99
CA ARG A 360 -5.03 -10.65 1.03
C ARG A 360 -6.24 -9.72 1.05
N ALA A 361 -6.42 -8.91 2.09
CA ALA A 361 -7.58 -8.03 2.20
C ALA A 361 -7.71 -7.11 0.98
N CYS A 362 -8.86 -7.16 0.31
CA CYS A 362 -9.17 -6.46 -0.96
C CYS A 362 -8.33 -6.92 -2.18
N HIS A 363 -7.57 -8.01 -2.03
CA HIS A 363 -6.71 -8.63 -3.04
C HIS A 363 -7.01 -10.13 -3.12
N GLU A 364 -8.21 -10.57 -2.74
CA GLU A 364 -8.59 -11.98 -2.63
C GLU A 364 -8.44 -12.74 -3.95
N THR A 365 -8.65 -12.05 -5.08
CA THR A 365 -8.52 -12.57 -6.45
C THR A 365 -7.09 -12.52 -6.99
N GLU A 366 -6.20 -11.76 -6.35
CA GLU A 366 -4.82 -11.53 -6.81
C GLU A 366 -3.83 -12.36 -5.98
N LEU A 367 -3.97 -12.33 -4.65
CA LEU A 367 -3.15 -13.12 -3.73
C LEU A 367 -3.92 -14.36 -3.27
N THR A 368 -3.79 -15.43 -4.05
CA THR A 368 -4.41 -16.73 -3.76
C THR A 368 -3.43 -17.65 -3.03
N ILE A 369 -3.83 -18.14 -1.86
CA ILE A 369 -3.07 -19.13 -1.09
C ILE A 369 -3.61 -20.52 -1.42
N ALA A 370 -3.19 -21.07 -2.55
CA ALA A 370 -3.56 -22.42 -2.99
C ALA A 370 -2.63 -23.49 -2.41
N PRO A 371 -3.08 -24.75 -2.27
CA PRO A 371 -2.19 -25.86 -1.91
C PRO A 371 -0.97 -25.94 -2.83
N ALA A 372 0.20 -26.23 -2.26
CA ALA A 372 1.46 -26.30 -2.99
C ALA A 372 1.41 -27.42 -4.04
N THR A 373 1.84 -27.10 -5.26
CA THR A 373 1.91 -28.10 -6.34
C THR A 373 3.05 -29.10 -6.13
N VAL A 374 4.14 -28.65 -5.49
CA VAL A 374 5.28 -29.47 -5.07
C VAL A 374 5.64 -29.10 -3.64
N LYS A 375 5.58 -30.08 -2.74
CA LYS A 375 5.99 -29.91 -1.34
C LYS A 375 7.51 -29.78 -1.24
N ARG A 376 7.98 -28.90 -0.35
CA ARG A 376 9.40 -28.58 -0.11
C ARG A 376 9.69 -28.56 1.38
N ARG A 377 10.94 -28.82 1.74
CA ARG A 377 11.51 -28.64 3.09
C ARG A 377 12.17 -27.28 3.16
N ILE A 378 11.69 -26.40 4.03
CA ILE A 378 12.07 -24.99 4.03
C ILE A 378 12.56 -24.62 5.44
N ALA A 379 13.77 -24.08 5.53
CA ALA A 379 14.26 -23.44 6.75
C ALA A 379 13.93 -21.95 6.73
N VAL A 380 13.32 -21.46 7.81
CA VAL A 380 13.04 -20.03 8.01
C VAL A 380 13.84 -19.54 9.19
N VAL A 381 14.69 -18.54 9.00
CA VAL A 381 15.58 -18.03 10.05
C VAL A 381 15.08 -16.66 10.53
N GLY A 382 14.57 -16.63 11.76
CA GLY A 382 13.98 -15.46 12.42
C GLY A 382 12.46 -15.54 12.52
N ALA A 383 11.93 -15.59 13.73
CA ALA A 383 10.50 -15.61 14.02
C ALA A 383 9.94 -14.19 14.25
N GLY A 384 10.45 -13.20 13.52
CA GLY A 384 9.81 -11.88 13.39
C GLY A 384 8.58 -11.92 12.48
N PRO A 385 7.85 -10.80 12.31
CA PRO A 385 6.60 -10.77 11.54
C PRO A 385 6.73 -11.29 10.10
N ALA A 386 7.86 -11.06 9.42
CA ALA A 386 8.11 -11.62 8.09
C ALA A 386 8.22 -13.15 8.09
N GLY A 387 9.05 -13.70 8.99
CA GLY A 387 9.26 -15.15 9.11
C GLY A 387 8.02 -15.88 9.60
N LEU A 388 7.27 -15.28 10.53
CA LEU A 388 5.99 -15.82 11.00
C LEU A 388 4.95 -15.88 9.87
N ALA A 389 4.78 -14.78 9.13
CA ALA A 389 3.87 -14.73 7.99
C ALA A 389 4.23 -15.78 6.93
N PHE A 390 5.51 -15.86 6.56
CA PHE A 390 5.98 -16.86 5.60
C PHE A 390 5.76 -18.28 6.10
N ALA A 391 6.21 -18.59 7.33
CA ALA A 391 6.22 -19.96 7.85
C ALA A 391 4.81 -20.54 7.97
N THR A 392 3.87 -19.80 8.55
CA THR A 392 2.49 -20.30 8.71
C THR A 392 1.77 -20.41 7.37
N THR A 393 1.97 -19.46 6.45
CA THR A 393 1.35 -19.53 5.11
C THR A 393 1.94 -20.65 4.26
N ALA A 394 3.26 -20.86 4.28
CA ALA A 394 3.89 -21.96 3.55
C ALA A 394 3.47 -23.34 4.10
N ALA A 395 3.37 -23.46 5.43
CA ALA A 395 2.88 -24.68 6.06
C ALA A 395 1.38 -24.95 5.77
N GLU A 396 0.53 -23.92 5.75
CA GLU A 396 -0.88 -24.01 5.33
C GLU A 396 -1.02 -24.58 3.90
N ARG A 397 -0.09 -24.20 3.00
CA ARG A 397 -0.03 -24.76 1.64
C ARG A 397 0.49 -26.19 1.58
N GLY A 398 1.06 -26.71 2.67
CA GLY A 398 1.54 -28.09 2.79
C GLY A 398 3.05 -28.29 2.68
N HIS A 399 3.86 -27.23 2.73
CA HIS A 399 5.32 -27.35 2.86
C HIS A 399 5.73 -27.85 4.25
N ALA A 400 6.88 -28.54 4.32
CA ALA A 400 7.51 -28.88 5.60
C ALA A 400 8.41 -27.71 6.02
N VAL A 401 8.01 -26.99 7.07
CA VAL A 401 8.68 -25.75 7.48
C VAL A 401 9.31 -25.91 8.86
N THR A 402 10.60 -25.59 8.97
CA THR A 402 11.30 -25.46 10.25
C THR A 402 11.63 -23.98 10.47
N LEU A 403 11.12 -23.41 11.56
CA LEU A 403 11.28 -21.99 11.92
C LEU A 403 12.26 -21.87 13.10
N PHE A 404 13.41 -21.24 12.84
CA PHE A 404 14.46 -21.00 13.83
C PHE A 404 14.35 -19.59 14.42
N GLU A 405 14.53 -19.47 15.72
CA GLU A 405 14.57 -18.19 16.44
C GLU A 405 15.65 -18.23 17.52
N GLY A 406 16.46 -17.19 17.56
CA GLY A 406 17.54 -17.07 18.54
C GLY A 406 17.04 -16.75 19.95
N ALA A 407 15.90 -16.07 20.07
CA ALA A 407 15.25 -15.75 21.34
C ALA A 407 14.46 -16.94 21.92
N ASP A 408 14.03 -16.78 23.18
CA ASP A 408 13.21 -17.74 23.93
C ASP A 408 11.72 -17.73 23.52
N ARG A 409 11.34 -16.88 22.55
CA ARG A 409 9.97 -16.65 22.10
C ARG A 409 9.93 -16.09 20.68
N ILE A 410 8.80 -16.28 20.01
CA ILE A 410 8.54 -15.66 18.70
C ILE A 410 8.25 -14.16 18.82
N GLY A 411 8.29 -13.45 17.70
CA GLY A 411 7.75 -12.09 17.54
C GLY A 411 8.77 -11.05 17.08
N GLY A 412 10.06 -11.29 17.28
CA GLY A 412 11.11 -10.33 16.91
C GLY A 412 10.81 -8.93 17.46
N GLN A 413 10.84 -7.91 16.58
CA GLN A 413 10.57 -6.51 16.96
C GLN A 413 9.15 -6.25 17.47
N PHE A 414 8.17 -7.14 17.26
CA PHE A 414 6.85 -6.97 17.89
C PHE A 414 6.93 -7.08 19.41
N ASN A 415 7.84 -7.90 19.96
CA ASN A 415 8.05 -7.95 21.42
C ASN A 415 8.55 -6.62 22.00
N ILE A 416 9.20 -5.80 21.18
CA ILE A 416 9.66 -4.46 21.55
C ILE A 416 8.50 -3.47 21.40
N ALA A 417 7.76 -3.55 20.29
CA ALA A 417 6.60 -2.69 20.04
C ALA A 417 5.51 -2.82 21.11
N LEU A 418 5.33 -4.02 21.69
CA LEU A 418 4.39 -4.29 22.78
C LEU A 418 4.60 -3.44 24.03
N LYS A 419 5.84 -3.03 24.30
CA LYS A 419 6.16 -2.22 25.47
C LYS A 419 5.76 -0.76 25.30
N ILE A 420 5.42 -0.33 24.09
CA ILE A 420 5.04 1.06 23.81
C ILE A 420 3.58 1.26 24.25
N PRO A 421 3.30 2.22 25.15
CA PRO A 421 1.94 2.58 25.52
C PRO A 421 1.08 2.88 24.28
N GLY A 422 -0.06 2.21 24.15
CA GLY A 422 -0.93 2.30 22.99
C GLY A 422 -0.59 1.35 21.83
N LYS A 423 0.29 0.36 22.04
CA LYS A 423 0.60 -0.74 21.09
C LYS A 423 0.49 -2.13 21.72
N GLU A 424 -0.22 -2.26 22.83
CA GLU A 424 -0.44 -3.52 23.53
C GLU A 424 -1.17 -4.53 22.63
N GLU A 425 -2.03 -4.04 21.74
CA GLU A 425 -2.81 -4.81 20.76
C GLU A 425 -1.95 -5.72 19.84
N PHE A 426 -0.65 -5.45 19.70
CA PHE A 426 0.26 -6.32 18.96
C PHE A 426 0.37 -7.73 19.57
N SER A 427 -0.09 -7.92 20.82
CA SER A 427 -0.03 -9.20 21.52
C SER A 427 -0.94 -10.20 20.83
N GLU A 428 -2.03 -9.71 20.28
CA GLU A 428 -3.00 -10.50 19.54
C GLU A 428 -2.42 -11.08 18.25
N THR A 429 -1.54 -10.34 17.56
CA THR A 429 -0.85 -10.85 16.38
C THR A 429 0.13 -11.96 16.76
N LEU A 430 0.82 -11.84 17.89
CA LEU A 430 1.70 -12.91 18.39
C LEU A 430 0.91 -14.13 18.86
N ARG A 431 -0.21 -13.92 19.54
CA ARG A 431 -1.16 -14.99 19.91
C ARG A 431 -1.66 -15.73 18.66
N TYR A 432 -2.06 -14.99 17.64
CA TYR A 432 -2.48 -15.55 16.35
C TYR A 432 -1.37 -16.42 15.73
N TYR A 433 -0.15 -15.89 15.57
CA TYR A 433 0.92 -16.66 14.95
C TYR A 433 1.38 -17.85 15.78
N ALA A 434 1.41 -17.74 17.11
CA ALA A 434 1.68 -18.88 18.00
C ALA A 434 0.67 -20.00 17.75
N ARG A 435 -0.62 -19.66 17.69
CA ARG A 435 -1.68 -20.63 17.40
C ARG A 435 -1.59 -21.20 15.99
N MET A 436 -1.25 -20.38 15.00
CA MET A 436 -1.10 -20.84 13.62
C MET A 436 0.09 -21.77 13.45
N ILE A 437 1.22 -21.54 14.12
CA ILE A 437 2.37 -22.46 14.15
C ILE A 437 1.94 -23.85 14.61
N GLU A 438 1.21 -23.94 15.73
CA GLU A 438 0.67 -25.20 16.24
C GLU A 438 -0.27 -25.86 15.24
N ARG A 439 -1.23 -25.09 14.70
CA ARG A 439 -2.27 -25.59 13.81
C ARG A 439 -1.72 -26.07 12.47
N THR A 440 -0.72 -25.39 11.91
CA THR A 440 -0.12 -25.75 10.61
C THR A 440 1.02 -26.75 10.74
N GLY A 441 1.46 -27.08 11.97
CA GLY A 441 2.54 -28.04 12.22
C GLY A 441 3.93 -27.52 11.85
N VAL A 442 4.16 -26.21 11.94
CA VAL A 442 5.50 -25.62 11.75
C VAL A 442 6.41 -26.13 12.86
N GLU A 443 7.58 -26.66 12.51
CA GLU A 443 8.57 -27.08 13.50
C GLU A 443 9.30 -25.84 14.04
N LEU A 444 8.87 -25.36 15.21
CA LEU A 444 9.46 -24.19 15.86
C LEU A 444 10.66 -24.57 16.73
N ARG A 445 11.82 -23.93 16.50
CA ARG A 445 13.05 -24.08 17.28
C ARG A 445 13.49 -22.75 17.86
N LEU A 446 13.05 -22.48 19.10
CA LEU A 446 13.46 -21.32 19.90
C LEU A 446 14.85 -21.53 20.51
N ASN A 447 15.47 -20.46 21.03
CA ASN A 447 16.82 -20.48 21.61
C ASN A 447 17.88 -21.10 20.66
N THR A 448 17.67 -20.98 19.35
CA THR A 448 18.46 -21.66 18.33
C THR A 448 18.96 -20.63 17.32
N ARG A 449 20.18 -20.13 17.55
CA ARG A 449 20.90 -19.33 16.54
C ARG A 449 21.66 -20.27 15.62
N VAL A 450 21.33 -20.25 14.33
CA VAL A 450 21.88 -21.17 13.32
C VAL A 450 23.04 -20.55 12.55
N GLY A 451 24.02 -21.38 12.21
CA GLY A 451 25.09 -21.10 11.26
C GLY A 451 24.77 -21.59 9.84
N VAL A 452 25.73 -21.43 8.92
CA VAL A 452 25.59 -21.90 7.52
C VAL A 452 25.54 -23.43 7.47
N GLU A 453 26.38 -24.07 8.28
CA GLU A 453 26.54 -25.51 8.43
C GLU A 453 25.27 -26.21 8.95
N ASP A 454 24.47 -25.52 9.75
CA ASP A 454 23.21 -26.04 10.29
C ASP A 454 22.09 -26.13 9.23
N LEU A 455 22.28 -25.47 8.08
CA LEU A 455 21.24 -25.29 7.06
C LEU A 455 21.65 -25.91 5.71
N ALA A 456 22.93 -25.79 5.34
CA ALA A 456 23.45 -26.22 4.05
C ALA A 456 23.21 -27.73 3.81
N GLY A 457 22.59 -28.07 2.68
CA GLY A 457 22.30 -29.45 2.28
C GLY A 457 21.18 -30.16 3.06
N GLN A 458 20.56 -29.51 4.05
CA GLN A 458 19.51 -30.09 4.88
C GLN A 458 18.09 -29.72 4.40
N TYR A 459 17.95 -28.57 3.75
CA TYR A 459 16.68 -28.01 3.28
C TYR A 459 16.71 -27.77 1.77
N ASP A 460 15.53 -27.65 1.15
CA ASP A 460 15.41 -27.35 -0.27
C ASP A 460 15.50 -25.83 -0.52
N ASP A 461 15.06 -25.03 0.46
CA ASP A 461 15.05 -23.57 0.43
C ASP A 461 15.37 -22.99 1.82
N VAL A 462 16.08 -21.85 1.85
CA VAL A 462 16.31 -21.08 3.07
C VAL A 462 15.71 -19.68 2.93
N VAL A 463 14.87 -19.29 3.88
CA VAL A 463 14.27 -17.96 3.97
C VAL A 463 14.86 -17.21 5.16
N LEU A 464 15.63 -16.18 4.89
CA LEU A 464 16.22 -15.33 5.91
C LEU A 464 15.25 -14.18 6.23
N ALA A 465 14.68 -14.25 7.43
CA ALA A 465 13.82 -13.25 8.06
C ALA A 465 14.47 -12.69 9.34
N THR A 466 15.81 -12.61 9.33
CA THR A 466 16.71 -12.29 10.45
C THR A 466 16.56 -10.87 11.01
N GLY A 467 15.78 -10.01 10.35
CA GLY A 467 15.47 -8.67 10.84
C GLY A 467 16.61 -7.69 10.61
N VAL A 468 16.86 -6.84 11.61
CA VAL A 468 17.73 -5.66 11.48
C VAL A 468 18.58 -5.44 12.74
N THR A 469 19.60 -4.63 12.63
CA THR A 469 20.39 -4.09 13.74
C THR A 469 20.21 -2.57 13.86
N PRO A 470 20.27 -1.97 15.07
CA PRO A 470 20.27 -0.52 15.22
C PRO A 470 21.46 0.12 14.49
N ARG A 471 21.22 1.24 13.81
CA ARG A 471 22.29 2.03 13.20
C ARG A 471 23.03 2.86 14.25
N THR A 472 24.36 2.74 14.30
CA THR A 472 25.22 3.62 15.10
C THR A 472 25.69 4.83 14.27
N PRO A 473 25.25 6.06 14.59
CA PRO A 473 25.68 7.25 13.85
C PRO A 473 27.12 7.63 14.21
N ALA A 474 27.87 8.16 13.23
CA ALA A 474 29.21 8.69 13.45
C ALA A 474 29.16 10.05 14.16
N ILE A 475 29.07 10.02 15.49
CA ILE A 475 29.09 11.20 16.37
C ILE A 475 30.30 11.04 17.31
N GLU A 476 31.07 12.09 17.52
CA GLU A 476 32.17 12.06 18.49
C GLU A 476 31.61 11.74 19.89
N GLY A 477 32.18 10.73 20.56
CA GLY A 477 31.70 10.26 21.86
C GLY A 477 30.48 9.33 21.82
N ILE A 478 30.18 8.71 20.67
CA ILE A 478 29.02 7.79 20.56
C ILE A 478 29.06 6.58 21.52
N ASP A 479 30.25 6.18 21.98
CA ASP A 479 30.44 5.09 22.96
C ASP A 479 30.42 5.58 24.42
N HIS A 480 30.06 6.84 24.66
CA HIS A 480 30.00 7.41 26.01
C HIS A 480 28.94 6.71 26.87
N PRO A 481 29.13 6.50 28.19
CA PRO A 481 28.16 5.82 29.07
C PRO A 481 26.74 6.42 29.14
N LYS A 482 26.56 7.65 28.66
CA LYS A 482 25.24 8.30 28.55
C LYS A 482 24.45 7.80 27.35
N VAL A 483 25.09 7.18 26.37
CA VAL A 483 24.47 6.74 25.12
C VAL A 483 23.84 5.37 25.33
N LEU A 484 22.54 5.29 25.01
CA LEU A 484 21.77 4.06 24.99
C LEU A 484 21.19 3.89 23.59
N SER A 485 21.16 2.68 23.06
CA SER A 485 20.33 2.35 21.91
C SER A 485 18.85 2.28 22.32
N TYR A 486 17.95 2.37 21.33
CA TYR A 486 16.53 2.11 21.61
C TYR A 486 16.27 0.68 22.11
N LEU A 487 17.16 -0.28 21.82
CA LEU A 487 17.06 -1.64 22.35
C LEU A 487 17.42 -1.70 23.83
N ASP A 488 18.47 -0.98 24.26
CA ASP A 488 18.86 -0.94 25.68
C ASP A 488 17.71 -0.41 26.54
N VAL A 489 16.98 0.59 26.01
CA VAL A 489 15.84 1.20 26.69
C VAL A 489 14.60 0.32 26.62
N LEU A 490 14.19 -0.11 25.42
CA LEU A 490 12.90 -0.76 25.23
C LEU A 490 12.97 -2.27 25.45
N ARG A 491 14.03 -2.95 25.04
CA ARG A 491 14.16 -4.41 25.21
C ARG A 491 14.77 -4.75 26.56
N ASP A 492 15.90 -4.13 26.89
CA ASP A 492 16.75 -4.55 28.03
C ASP A 492 16.43 -3.78 29.33
N ASP A 493 15.46 -2.87 29.30
CA ASP A 493 14.95 -2.11 30.45
C ASP A 493 16.06 -1.36 31.21
N THR A 494 17.07 -0.87 30.49
CA THR A 494 18.18 -0.11 31.06
C THR A 494 17.65 1.16 31.74
N PRO A 495 18.04 1.45 33.00
CA PRO A 495 17.56 2.64 33.71
C PRO A 495 17.86 3.95 32.96
N VAL A 496 16.82 4.73 32.70
CA VAL A 496 16.94 6.04 32.04
C VAL A 496 16.63 7.17 33.02
N GLY A 497 17.55 8.14 33.09
CA GLY A 497 17.49 9.34 33.93
C GLY A 497 16.32 10.29 33.63
N LYS A 498 16.33 11.47 34.27
CA LYS A 498 15.22 12.43 34.22
C LYS A 498 15.23 13.31 32.97
N ARG A 499 16.42 13.68 32.47
CA ARG A 499 16.61 14.49 31.27
C ARG A 499 17.15 13.63 30.13
N VAL A 500 16.44 13.55 29.01
CA VAL A 500 16.76 12.62 27.92
C VAL A 500 16.75 13.31 26.56
N ALA A 501 17.80 13.13 25.77
CA ALA A 501 17.81 13.48 24.35
C ALA A 501 17.59 12.23 23.50
N ILE A 502 16.70 12.28 22.53
CA ILE A 502 16.46 11.20 21.56
C ILE A 502 16.95 11.66 20.20
N ILE A 503 17.93 10.95 19.65
CA ILE A 503 18.51 11.21 18.32
C ILE A 503 17.77 10.35 17.28
N GLY A 504 16.96 11.00 16.45
CA GLY A 504 16.17 10.37 15.39
C GLY A 504 14.68 10.41 15.71
N ALA A 505 13.90 11.04 14.83
CA ALA A 505 12.47 11.28 15.01
C ALA A 505 11.59 10.53 13.97
N GLY A 506 12.02 9.33 13.58
CA GLY A 506 11.18 8.37 12.85
C GLY A 506 10.22 7.63 13.79
N GLY A 507 9.55 6.59 13.29
CA GLY A 507 8.58 5.79 14.08
C GLY A 507 9.13 5.34 15.44
N ILE A 508 10.31 4.72 15.45
CA ILE A 508 10.98 4.25 16.70
C ILE A 508 11.31 5.42 17.64
N GLY A 509 11.68 6.59 17.11
CA GLY A 509 11.96 7.76 17.92
C GLY A 509 10.73 8.31 18.65
N PHE A 510 9.60 8.34 17.94
CA PHE A 510 8.31 8.69 18.54
C PHE A 510 7.85 7.64 19.56
N ASP A 511 8.02 6.36 19.26
CA ASP A 511 7.69 5.27 20.20
C ASP A 511 8.56 5.34 21.47
N ALA A 512 9.87 5.59 21.35
CA ALA A 512 10.76 5.74 22.49
C ALA A 512 10.37 6.97 23.34
N ALA A 513 9.98 8.08 22.71
CA ALA A 513 9.46 9.24 23.42
C ALA A 513 8.13 8.91 24.13
N GLU A 514 7.22 8.18 23.48
CA GLU A 514 5.96 7.73 24.06
C GLU A 514 6.20 6.88 25.31
N PHE A 515 7.08 5.88 25.21
CA PHE A 515 7.47 5.03 26.33
C PHE A 515 8.07 5.83 27.49
N LEU A 516 9.02 6.73 27.18
CA LEU A 516 9.73 7.48 28.22
C LEU A 516 8.89 8.57 28.90
N THR A 517 7.77 9.00 28.28
CA THR A 517 6.82 9.96 28.86
C THR A 517 5.73 9.34 29.74
N HIS A 518 5.61 8.00 29.77
CA HIS A 518 4.61 7.33 30.58
C HIS A 518 5.16 6.81 31.91
N ALA A 519 4.26 6.72 32.89
CA ALA A 519 4.44 5.97 34.12
C ALA A 519 3.16 5.15 34.41
N GLY A 520 3.31 3.91 34.85
CA GLY A 520 2.19 3.03 35.18
C GLY A 520 1.45 2.49 33.95
N GLU A 521 0.16 2.20 34.13
CA GLU A 521 -0.69 1.62 33.08
C GLU A 521 -1.04 2.63 31.99
N SER A 522 -0.99 2.16 30.74
CA SER A 522 -1.28 2.93 29.54
C SER A 522 -2.75 3.39 29.47
N PRO A 523 -3.02 4.64 29.02
CA PRO A 523 -4.38 5.10 28.74
C PRO A 523 -5.14 4.22 27.74
N SER A 524 -4.47 3.49 26.85
CA SER A 524 -5.12 2.55 25.90
C SER A 524 -5.77 1.35 26.58
N LEU A 525 -5.43 1.05 27.83
CA LEU A 525 -6.00 -0.05 28.61
C LEU A 525 -7.03 0.43 29.64
N VAL A 526 -7.03 1.72 29.97
CA VAL A 526 -7.86 2.31 31.03
C VAL A 526 -8.68 3.47 30.43
N PRO A 527 -9.95 3.24 30.05
CA PRO A 527 -10.78 4.23 29.37
C PRO A 527 -10.87 5.59 30.07
N GLU A 528 -10.92 5.62 31.39
CA GLU A 528 -11.01 6.86 32.17
C GLU A 528 -9.76 7.73 31.99
N LYS A 529 -8.57 7.12 31.92
CA LYS A 529 -7.32 7.83 31.64
C LYS A 529 -7.33 8.40 30.22
N PHE A 530 -7.79 7.61 29.25
CA PHE A 530 -7.91 8.05 27.87
C PHE A 530 -8.90 9.22 27.74
N PHE A 531 -10.05 9.16 28.41
CA PHE A 531 -11.03 10.25 28.40
C PHE A 531 -10.48 11.52 29.05
N ALA A 532 -9.80 11.40 30.19
CA ALA A 532 -9.16 12.53 30.84
C ALA A 532 -8.07 13.15 29.94
N GLU A 533 -7.20 12.33 29.35
CA GLU A 533 -6.11 12.79 28.49
C GLU A 533 -6.61 13.56 27.27
N TRP A 534 -7.71 13.11 26.66
CA TRP A 534 -8.26 13.70 25.42
C TRP A 534 -9.43 14.67 25.64
N GLY A 535 -9.88 14.85 26.88
CA GLY A 535 -10.99 15.75 27.21
C GLY A 535 -12.35 15.25 26.74
N ILE A 536 -12.62 13.95 26.86
CA ILE A 536 -13.92 13.35 26.54
C ILE A 536 -14.80 13.34 27.81
N ASP A 537 -16.06 13.73 27.68
CA ASP A 537 -17.02 13.74 28.78
C ASP A 537 -17.99 12.55 28.70
N PRO A 538 -17.74 11.45 29.45
CA PRO A 538 -18.63 10.28 29.46
C PRO A 538 -20.01 10.57 30.05
N GLU A 539 -20.16 11.67 30.79
CA GLU A 539 -21.46 12.10 31.32
C GLU A 539 -22.25 13.01 30.36
N TYR A 540 -21.65 13.42 29.24
CA TYR A 540 -22.28 14.25 28.22
C TYR A 540 -22.86 15.58 28.76
N ARG A 541 -22.18 16.21 29.73
CA ARG A 541 -22.63 17.46 30.36
C ARG A 541 -22.43 18.68 29.46
N ASN A 542 -21.52 18.57 28.49
CA ASN A 542 -21.22 19.63 27.52
C ASN A 542 -21.48 19.19 26.09
N ARG A 543 -21.72 20.17 25.21
CA ARG A 543 -21.87 19.97 23.76
C ARG A 543 -20.68 19.22 23.15
N GLY A 544 -20.99 18.28 22.25
CA GLY A 544 -20.01 17.43 21.59
C GLY A 544 -19.35 16.38 22.51
N GLY A 545 -19.78 16.28 23.78
CA GLY A 545 -19.20 15.39 24.79
C GLY A 545 -17.76 15.75 25.13
N LEU A 546 -17.47 17.05 25.30
CA LEU A 546 -16.12 17.56 25.54
C LEU A 546 -15.96 18.18 26.95
N ILE A 547 -14.80 17.96 27.55
CA ILE A 547 -14.30 18.65 28.76
C ILE A 547 -12.84 19.09 28.53
N ALA A 548 -12.29 19.87 29.45
CA ALA A 548 -10.87 20.21 29.39
C ALA A 548 -10.00 18.95 29.55
N ALA A 549 -9.04 18.77 28.65
CA ALA A 549 -8.06 17.69 28.73
C ALA A 549 -7.17 17.81 29.98
N HIS A 550 -6.85 16.67 30.58
CA HIS A 550 -6.02 16.52 31.78
C HIS A 550 -5.08 15.32 31.61
N PRO A 551 -3.97 15.46 30.86
CA PRO A 551 -2.97 14.40 30.74
C PRO A 551 -2.26 14.16 32.09
N GLU A 552 -1.80 12.93 32.31
CA GLU A 552 -1.05 12.57 33.52
C GLU A 552 0.30 13.31 33.62
N ALA A 553 0.84 13.38 34.84
CA ALA A 553 2.14 13.99 35.08
C ALA A 553 3.27 13.21 34.38
N VAL A 554 4.12 13.93 33.66
CA VAL A 554 5.20 13.34 32.86
C VAL A 554 6.45 13.15 33.72
N PRO A 555 7.04 11.94 33.77
CA PRO A 555 8.14 11.63 34.69
C PRO A 555 9.51 12.18 34.24
N ARG A 556 9.63 12.61 32.98
CA ARG A 556 10.90 12.97 32.34
C ARG A 556 10.79 14.22 31.47
N GLU A 557 11.89 14.93 31.32
CA GLU A 557 12.06 16.01 30.35
C GLU A 557 12.77 15.44 29.11
N ILE A 558 12.13 15.54 27.94
CA ILE A 558 12.59 14.88 26.71
C ILE A 558 12.77 15.88 25.58
N TRP A 559 13.90 15.75 24.87
CA TRP A 559 14.15 16.38 23.59
C TRP A 559 14.13 15.33 22.49
N LEU A 560 13.26 15.50 21.49
CA LEU A 560 13.21 14.65 20.31
C LEU A 560 13.86 15.40 19.14
N LEU A 561 14.96 14.87 18.61
CA LEU A 561 15.85 15.59 17.71
C LEU A 561 15.92 14.92 16.33
N GLN A 562 16.03 15.72 15.28
CA GLN A 562 16.36 15.23 13.94
C GLN A 562 17.22 16.22 13.14
N ARG A 563 18.00 15.69 12.19
CA ARG A 563 18.81 16.49 11.25
C ARG A 563 17.96 17.21 10.20
N LYS A 564 16.89 16.58 9.70
CA LYS A 564 16.02 17.18 8.69
C LYS A 564 15.39 18.45 9.26
N SER A 565 15.36 19.52 8.46
CA SER A 565 14.69 20.78 8.83
C SER A 565 13.16 20.71 8.73
N SER A 566 12.61 19.64 8.14
CA SER A 566 11.17 19.41 8.09
C SER A 566 10.57 19.21 9.49
N LYS A 567 9.25 19.38 9.61
CA LYS A 567 8.52 19.11 10.85
C LYS A 567 8.74 17.65 11.30
N LEU A 568 8.99 17.45 12.60
CA LEU A 568 9.14 16.11 13.18
C LEU A 568 7.86 15.29 13.00
N GLY A 569 8.03 14.02 12.66
CA GLY A 569 6.94 13.09 12.42
C GLY A 569 6.07 13.43 11.21
N LYS A 570 6.56 14.26 10.26
CA LYS A 570 5.87 14.54 8.99
C LYS A 570 5.53 13.26 8.23
N ASP A 571 6.46 12.30 8.24
CA ASP A 571 6.39 11.06 7.47
C ASP A 571 5.82 9.88 8.31
N LEU A 572 5.23 10.15 9.48
CA LEU A 572 4.44 9.15 10.21
C LEU A 572 3.12 8.86 9.48
N GLY A 573 2.42 7.80 9.90
CA GLY A 573 1.12 7.40 9.34
C GLY A 573 0.16 8.57 9.17
N LYS A 574 -0.54 8.63 8.03
CA LYS A 574 -1.34 9.81 7.63
C LYS A 574 -2.45 10.11 8.63
N THR A 575 -3.07 9.07 9.18
CA THR A 575 -4.18 9.16 10.15
C THR A 575 -3.76 9.04 11.61
N THR A 576 -2.52 8.65 11.91
CA THR A 576 -2.04 8.42 13.29
C THR A 576 -0.91 9.36 13.71
N GLY A 577 -0.12 9.88 12.78
CA GLY A 577 1.01 10.74 13.08
C GLY A 577 0.63 12.03 13.82
N TRP A 578 -0.57 12.56 13.57
CA TRP A 578 -1.05 13.73 14.31
C TRP A 578 -1.34 13.41 15.78
N ILE A 579 -1.82 12.19 16.08
CA ILE A 579 -2.12 11.74 17.44
C ILE A 579 -0.84 11.76 18.27
N HIS A 580 0.21 11.08 17.79
CA HIS A 580 1.50 11.01 18.49
C HIS A 580 2.14 12.39 18.67
N ARG A 581 2.06 13.26 17.66
CA ARG A 581 2.57 14.64 17.77
C ARG A 581 1.81 15.46 18.81
N THR A 582 0.48 15.35 18.84
CA THR A 582 -0.36 16.07 19.80
C THR A 582 -0.12 15.58 21.22
N ALA A 583 -0.11 14.25 21.44
CA ALA A 583 0.11 13.64 22.75
C ALA A 583 1.49 14.01 23.32
N LEU A 584 2.57 13.82 22.56
CA LEU A 584 3.92 14.18 23.03
C LEU A 584 4.08 15.69 23.27
N LYS A 585 3.42 16.54 22.47
CA LYS A 585 3.43 17.99 22.72
C LYS A 585 2.68 18.35 24.01
N ALA A 586 1.52 17.72 24.27
CA ALA A 586 0.77 17.91 25.52
C ALA A 586 1.57 17.46 26.74
N ARG A 587 2.42 16.43 26.58
CA ARG A 587 3.38 15.96 27.58
C ARG A 587 4.69 16.76 27.65
N GLY A 588 4.77 17.90 26.97
CA GLY A 588 5.92 18.82 27.07
C GLY A 588 7.20 18.36 26.36
N VAL A 589 7.14 17.36 25.47
CA VAL A 589 8.32 16.91 24.70
C VAL A 589 8.78 18.01 23.75
N LYS A 590 10.06 18.35 23.83
CA LYS A 590 10.70 19.39 23.01
C LYS A 590 11.14 18.79 21.67
N MET A 591 10.35 19.00 20.62
CA MET A 591 10.63 18.53 19.27
C MET A 591 11.49 19.54 18.50
N VAL A 592 12.72 19.18 18.13
CA VAL A 592 13.69 20.09 17.51
C VAL A 592 14.18 19.56 16.15
N PRO A 593 13.81 20.20 15.02
CA PRO A 593 14.33 19.88 13.69
C PRO A 593 15.66 20.57 13.41
N GLY A 594 16.32 20.20 12.31
CA GLY A 594 17.50 20.92 11.80
C GLY A 594 18.71 20.88 12.74
N VAL A 595 18.85 19.80 13.51
CA VAL A 595 19.91 19.65 14.51
C VAL A 595 21.17 19.05 13.88
N GLU A 596 22.33 19.66 14.12
CA GLU A 596 23.62 19.05 13.83
C GLU A 596 24.25 18.55 15.14
N TYR A 597 24.61 17.27 15.19
CA TYR A 597 25.23 16.67 16.37
C TYR A 597 26.74 16.87 16.31
N GLN A 598 27.31 17.52 17.32
CA GLN A 598 28.74 17.81 17.36
C GLN A 598 29.49 16.70 18.09
N ARG A 599 29.22 16.54 19.39
CA ARG A 599 29.89 15.56 20.25
C ARG A 599 29.07 15.24 21.51
N ILE A 600 29.46 14.17 22.19
CA ILE A 600 28.87 13.67 23.43
C ILE A 600 29.97 13.57 24.49
N ASP A 601 29.72 14.11 25.69
CA ASP A 601 30.64 14.04 26.83
C ASP A 601 29.88 14.00 28.19
N ASP A 602 30.62 14.12 29.30
CA ASP A 602 30.07 14.15 30.66
C ASP A 602 29.04 15.27 30.89
N ALA A 603 29.16 16.39 30.16
CA ALA A 603 28.23 17.51 30.28
C ALA A 603 26.91 17.25 29.54
N GLY A 604 26.93 16.45 28.46
CA GLY A 604 25.72 16.03 27.74
C GLY A 604 25.90 15.98 26.22
N LEU A 605 24.86 16.39 25.50
CA LEU A 605 24.84 16.40 24.03
C LEU A 605 25.09 17.81 23.50
N HIS A 606 26.20 17.99 22.78
CA HIS A 606 26.54 19.25 22.12
C HIS A 606 25.96 19.28 20.71
N VAL A 607 25.17 20.31 20.39
CA VAL A 607 24.48 20.44 19.10
C VAL A 607 24.62 21.83 18.51
N MET A 608 24.41 21.94 17.20
CA MET A 608 24.11 23.20 16.52
C MET A 608 22.64 23.23 16.12
N ILE A 609 21.96 24.33 16.42
CA ILE A 609 20.55 24.55 16.03
C ILE A 609 20.47 25.94 15.41
N GLY A 610 20.15 26.02 14.11
CA GLY A 610 20.11 27.31 13.40
C GLY A 610 21.46 28.03 13.35
N GLY A 611 22.58 27.30 13.38
CA GLY A 611 23.93 27.87 13.42
C GLY A 611 24.42 28.32 14.80
N GLU A 612 23.60 28.15 15.86
CA GLU A 612 24.01 28.44 17.24
C GLU A 612 24.40 27.16 17.98
N ALA A 613 25.55 27.20 18.67
CA ALA A 613 25.99 26.12 19.55
C ALA A 613 25.11 26.06 20.81
N ARG A 614 24.63 24.86 21.15
CA ARG A 614 23.85 24.60 22.37
C ARG A 614 24.31 23.31 23.04
N LEU A 615 24.34 23.32 24.36
CA LEU A 615 24.52 22.14 25.19
C LEU A 615 23.16 21.69 25.72
N LEU A 616 22.79 20.44 25.44
CA LEU A 616 21.68 19.78 26.09
C LEU A 616 22.26 18.96 27.27
N GLU A 617 22.13 19.50 28.48
CA GLU A 617 22.52 18.81 29.70
C GLU A 617 21.55 17.67 29.99
N VAL A 618 21.87 16.48 29.49
CA VAL A 618 21.02 15.29 29.62
C VAL A 618 21.71 14.20 30.42
N ASP A 619 20.89 13.42 31.11
CA ASP A 619 21.36 12.27 31.87
C ASP A 619 21.67 11.12 30.90
N HIS A 620 20.85 10.94 29.86
CA HIS A 620 21.03 9.93 28.81
C HIS A 620 20.67 10.45 27.41
N ILE A 621 21.24 9.80 26.39
CA ILE A 621 21.01 10.04 24.97
C ILE A 621 20.57 8.73 24.32
N VAL A 622 19.36 8.68 23.80
CA VAL A 622 18.79 7.47 23.16
C VAL A 622 18.93 7.55 21.64
N ILE A 623 19.57 6.55 21.04
CA ILE A 623 19.81 6.49 19.60
C ILE A 623 18.68 5.75 18.89
N CYS A 624 17.92 6.50 18.09
CA CYS A 624 16.83 6.05 17.22
C CYS A 624 17.13 6.43 15.75
N ALA A 625 18.38 6.32 15.33
CA ALA A 625 18.91 6.90 14.08
C ALA A 625 18.69 6.04 12.80
N GLY A 626 17.81 5.04 12.86
CA GLY A 626 17.53 4.10 11.79
C GLY A 626 18.06 2.68 12.07
N GLN A 627 17.98 1.83 11.06
CA GLN A 627 18.24 0.39 11.16
C GLN A 627 19.03 -0.10 9.94
N GLU A 628 19.73 -1.22 10.07
CA GLU A 628 20.50 -1.86 8.99
C GLU A 628 20.11 -3.35 8.84
N PRO A 629 20.04 -3.91 7.62
CA PRO A 629 19.68 -5.30 7.41
C PRO A 629 20.66 -6.27 8.07
N LEU A 630 20.16 -7.32 8.74
CA LEU A 630 21.00 -8.38 9.30
C LEU A 630 21.15 -9.55 8.31
N ARG A 631 22.24 -9.59 7.53
CA ARG A 631 22.45 -10.54 6.42
C ARG A 631 23.63 -11.51 6.61
N GLU A 632 24.08 -11.72 7.84
CA GLU A 632 25.32 -12.46 8.13
C GLU A 632 25.38 -13.89 7.53
N LEU A 633 24.23 -14.57 7.38
CA LEU A 633 24.16 -15.92 6.81
C LEU A 633 24.08 -15.95 5.28
N HIS A 634 23.72 -14.84 4.64
CA HIS A 634 23.36 -14.82 3.22
C HIS A 634 24.49 -15.30 2.31
N ASP A 635 25.67 -14.67 2.42
CA ASP A 635 26.78 -14.93 1.51
C ASP A 635 27.35 -16.34 1.69
N GLY A 636 27.37 -16.85 2.92
CA GLY A 636 27.81 -18.21 3.22
C GLY A 636 26.85 -19.27 2.67
N LEU A 637 25.54 -19.06 2.79
CA LEU A 637 24.53 -19.97 2.24
C LEU A 637 24.50 -19.93 0.70
N ALA A 638 24.65 -18.74 0.11
CA ALA A 638 24.77 -18.58 -1.34
C ALA A 638 26.03 -19.29 -1.87
N ALA A 639 27.17 -19.15 -1.18
CA ALA A 639 28.41 -19.85 -1.51
C ALA A 639 28.28 -21.38 -1.38
N ALA A 640 27.42 -21.87 -0.48
CA ALA A 640 27.07 -23.28 -0.34
C ALA A 640 26.09 -23.80 -1.42
N GLY A 641 25.67 -22.95 -2.36
CA GLY A 641 24.78 -23.33 -3.46
C GLY A 641 23.32 -23.50 -3.07
N MET A 642 22.91 -23.00 -1.90
CA MET A 642 21.53 -23.07 -1.43
C MET A 642 20.66 -21.99 -2.10
N PRO A 643 19.39 -22.26 -2.43
CA PRO A 643 18.41 -21.21 -2.72
C PRO A 643 18.10 -20.41 -1.45
N VAL A 644 18.45 -19.12 -1.45
CA VAL A 644 18.28 -18.22 -0.31
C VAL A 644 17.36 -17.06 -0.70
N HIS A 645 16.36 -16.80 0.13
CA HIS A 645 15.40 -15.70 -0.04
C HIS A 645 15.50 -14.73 1.14
N LEU A 646 15.57 -13.42 0.87
CA LEU A 646 15.55 -12.39 1.89
C LEU A 646 14.14 -11.81 2.01
N ILE A 647 13.60 -11.68 3.23
CA ILE A 647 12.31 -11.03 3.46
C ILE A 647 12.35 -10.10 4.68
N GLY A 648 11.47 -9.10 4.68
CA GLY A 648 11.34 -8.13 5.76
C GLY A 648 12.61 -7.32 5.95
N GLY A 649 13.05 -7.15 7.19
CA GLY A 649 14.20 -6.31 7.49
C GLY A 649 15.55 -6.83 7.02
N ALA A 650 15.66 -8.15 6.83
CA ALA A 650 16.84 -8.77 6.24
C ALA A 650 17.00 -8.39 4.77
N ASP A 651 15.88 -8.13 4.07
CA ASP A 651 15.86 -7.57 2.73
C ASP A 651 16.13 -6.06 2.78
N VAL A 652 15.20 -5.23 3.24
CA VAL A 652 15.41 -3.77 3.28
C VAL A 652 15.02 -3.22 4.64
N ALA A 653 15.93 -2.48 5.27
CA ALA A 653 15.70 -1.85 6.58
C ALA A 653 15.24 -0.37 6.47
N VAL A 654 15.50 0.28 5.33
CA VAL A 654 15.07 1.66 5.09
C VAL A 654 13.55 1.68 4.94
N GLU A 655 12.88 2.48 5.79
CA GLU A 655 11.41 2.60 5.82
C GLU A 655 10.67 1.26 5.99
N LEU A 656 11.34 0.26 6.59
CA LEU A 656 10.71 -1.01 6.89
C LEU A 656 9.64 -0.82 7.96
N ASP A 657 8.42 -1.21 7.63
CA ASP A 657 7.35 -1.43 8.59
C ASP A 657 6.89 -2.90 8.58
N ALA A 658 6.09 -3.25 9.58
CA ALA A 658 5.57 -4.61 9.68
C ALA A 658 4.58 -4.97 8.56
N LYS A 659 3.95 -3.97 7.93
CA LYS A 659 3.09 -4.17 6.75
C LYS A 659 3.89 -4.74 5.59
N ARG A 660 5.06 -4.16 5.26
CA ARG A 660 5.96 -4.71 4.24
C ARG A 660 6.48 -6.09 4.63
N ALA A 661 6.90 -6.26 5.89
CA ALA A 661 7.45 -7.52 6.37
C ALA A 661 6.46 -8.69 6.22
N ILE A 662 5.21 -8.51 6.67
CA ILE A 662 4.16 -9.55 6.57
C ILE A 662 3.78 -9.77 5.11
N LYS A 663 3.59 -8.69 4.32
CA LYS A 663 3.26 -8.79 2.89
C LYS A 663 4.32 -9.60 2.12
N GLN A 664 5.60 -9.27 2.26
CA GLN A 664 6.68 -10.00 1.59
C GLN A 664 6.72 -11.48 2.02
N GLY A 665 6.56 -11.76 3.31
CA GLY A 665 6.52 -13.14 3.81
C GLY A 665 5.35 -13.94 3.21
N THR A 666 4.16 -13.37 3.19
CA THR A 666 2.96 -14.02 2.63
C THR A 666 3.06 -14.20 1.11
N GLU A 667 3.55 -13.19 0.37
CA GLU A 667 3.71 -13.27 -1.09
C GLU A 667 4.74 -14.33 -1.51
N LEU A 668 5.89 -14.37 -0.83
CA LEU A 668 6.90 -15.41 -1.07
C LEU A 668 6.33 -16.80 -0.78
N ALA A 669 5.64 -16.97 0.35
CA ALA A 669 5.00 -18.24 0.71
C ALA A 669 3.96 -18.69 -0.33
N ALA A 670 3.27 -17.76 -0.98
CA ALA A 670 2.25 -18.04 -1.98
C ALA A 670 2.80 -18.62 -3.30
N CYS A 671 4.10 -18.57 -3.53
CA CYS A 671 4.69 -19.01 -4.81
C CYS A 671 6.08 -19.68 -4.70
N ILE A 672 6.62 -19.92 -3.50
CA ILE A 672 8.01 -20.37 -3.32
C ILE A 672 8.36 -21.61 -4.14
N GLU A 673 7.45 -22.58 -4.31
CA GLU A 673 7.77 -23.78 -5.07
C GLU A 673 7.99 -23.52 -6.56
N THR A 674 7.36 -22.47 -7.07
CA THR A 674 7.50 -22.02 -8.46
C THR A 674 8.76 -21.17 -8.63
N LEU A 675 9.09 -20.33 -7.65
CA LEU A 675 10.31 -19.51 -7.64
C LEU A 675 11.57 -20.36 -7.53
N SER A 676 11.53 -21.41 -6.72
CA SER A 676 12.69 -22.28 -6.53
C SER A 676 12.72 -23.42 -7.55
N SER A 677 11.73 -23.51 -8.45
CA SER A 677 11.87 -24.19 -9.74
C SER A 677 12.58 -23.30 -10.77
N LYS A 678 12.61 -21.98 -10.51
CA LYS A 678 13.42 -20.96 -11.19
C LYS A 678 14.73 -20.62 -10.47
N ALA A 679 15.05 -21.27 -9.33
CA ALA A 679 16.42 -21.36 -8.85
C ALA A 679 17.20 -22.15 -9.91
N LYS A 680 17.63 -21.40 -10.93
CA LYS A 680 18.35 -21.90 -12.08
C LYS A 680 19.56 -22.66 -11.52
N GLN A 681 19.50 -23.99 -11.58
CA GLN A 681 20.57 -24.66 -12.32
C GLN A 681 20.76 -23.79 -13.57
N PRO A 682 21.94 -23.22 -13.81
CA PRO A 682 22.15 -22.35 -14.97
C PRO A 682 21.51 -23.07 -16.14
N ALA A 683 20.42 -22.47 -16.67
CA ALA A 683 19.62 -23.10 -17.70
C ALA A 683 20.62 -23.57 -18.75
N ALA A 684 20.62 -24.88 -19.05
CA ALA A 684 21.61 -25.45 -19.94
C ALA A 684 21.71 -24.52 -21.16
N LYS A 685 22.91 -23.98 -21.41
CA LYS A 685 23.11 -22.99 -22.47
C LYS A 685 22.42 -23.48 -23.72
N LEU A 686 21.62 -22.63 -24.34
CA LEU A 686 21.04 -23.00 -25.61
C LEU A 686 22.19 -23.29 -26.59
N PRO A 687 22.07 -24.31 -27.47
CA PRO A 687 23.11 -24.61 -28.45
C PRO A 687 23.48 -23.35 -29.25
N GLY A 688 24.77 -23.00 -29.27
CA GLY A 688 25.27 -21.80 -29.95
C GLY A 688 25.06 -20.48 -29.21
N GLN A 689 24.69 -20.49 -27.93
CA GLN A 689 24.67 -19.29 -27.09
C GLN A 689 26.09 -18.71 -26.93
N PRO A 690 26.33 -17.46 -27.34
CA PRO A 690 27.66 -16.85 -27.25
C PRO A 690 28.06 -16.58 -25.80
N GLU A 691 29.36 -16.60 -25.55
CA GLU A 691 29.95 -16.13 -24.30
C GLU A 691 30.54 -14.74 -24.53
N PHE A 692 30.24 -13.85 -23.60
CA PHE A 692 30.62 -12.45 -23.67
C PHE A 692 31.43 -12.07 -22.43
N THR A 693 32.33 -11.11 -22.62
CA THR A 693 33.25 -10.63 -21.59
C THR A 693 32.72 -9.40 -20.87
N THR A 694 31.92 -8.59 -21.57
CA THR A 694 31.36 -7.33 -21.07
C THR A 694 29.84 -7.32 -21.04
N LEU A 695 29.19 -8.40 -21.50
CA LEU A 695 27.78 -8.65 -21.31
C LEU A 695 27.54 -9.95 -20.52
N GLY A 696 26.52 -9.94 -19.66
CA GLY A 696 25.83 -11.14 -19.21
C GLY A 696 24.80 -11.56 -20.25
N LEU A 697 24.68 -12.86 -20.51
CA LEU A 697 23.62 -13.41 -21.35
C LEU A 697 23.00 -14.62 -20.65
N ALA A 698 21.74 -14.50 -20.25
CA ALA A 698 20.96 -15.56 -19.64
C ALA A 698 19.66 -15.79 -20.40
N VAL A 699 19.07 -16.98 -20.22
CA VAL A 699 17.75 -17.31 -20.76
C VAL A 699 16.79 -17.52 -19.59
N ASP A 700 15.63 -16.89 -19.63
CA ASP A 700 14.52 -17.10 -18.71
C ASP A 700 13.28 -17.55 -19.49
N GLY A 701 12.99 -18.84 -19.46
CA GLY A 701 11.98 -19.44 -20.34
C GLY A 701 12.29 -19.15 -21.81
N GLN A 702 11.49 -18.28 -22.43
CA GLN A 702 11.62 -17.85 -23.83
C GLN A 702 12.14 -16.41 -23.96
N VAL A 703 12.67 -15.82 -22.89
CA VAL A 703 13.19 -14.45 -22.86
C VAL A 703 14.71 -14.49 -22.73
N ALA A 704 15.42 -13.74 -23.58
CA ALA A 704 16.85 -13.51 -23.42
C ALA A 704 17.08 -12.30 -22.51
N VAL A 705 17.83 -12.49 -21.43
CA VAL A 705 18.23 -11.43 -20.51
C VAL A 705 19.68 -11.05 -20.82
N VAL A 706 19.89 -9.81 -21.24
CA VAL A 706 21.21 -9.26 -21.59
C VAL A 706 21.59 -8.21 -20.56
N SER A 707 22.65 -8.47 -19.82
CA SER A 707 23.12 -7.62 -18.72
C SER A 707 24.37 -6.84 -19.16
N LEU A 708 24.41 -5.52 -18.97
CA LEU A 708 25.65 -4.76 -19.12
C LEU A 708 26.57 -5.10 -17.93
N LYS A 709 27.73 -5.73 -18.20
CA LYS A 709 28.57 -6.40 -17.20
C LYS A 709 29.94 -5.74 -17.07
N ARG A 710 29.95 -4.46 -16.68
CA ARG A 710 31.14 -3.71 -16.23
C ARG A 710 30.79 -2.81 -15.03
N PRO A 711 30.22 -3.36 -13.94
CA PRO A 711 29.66 -2.56 -12.84
C PRO A 711 30.71 -1.68 -12.14
N ASP A 712 31.96 -2.14 -12.09
CA ASP A 712 33.12 -1.43 -11.54
C ASP A 712 33.49 -0.15 -12.33
N LYS A 713 33.07 -0.09 -13.60
CA LYS A 713 33.23 1.06 -14.50
C LYS A 713 31.89 1.71 -14.84
N ALA A 714 30.90 1.60 -13.96
CA ALA A 714 29.55 2.13 -14.17
C ALA A 714 28.91 1.70 -15.51
N ASN A 715 29.25 0.49 -15.98
CA ASN A 715 28.84 -0.05 -17.27
C ASN A 715 29.17 0.85 -18.47
N ALA A 716 30.26 1.63 -18.40
CA ALA A 716 30.76 2.37 -19.56
C ALA A 716 30.95 1.42 -20.76
N MET A 717 30.56 1.84 -21.95
CA MET A 717 30.52 1.00 -23.15
C MET A 717 31.85 1.07 -23.89
N ASN A 718 32.71 0.06 -23.67
CA ASN A 718 33.95 -0.11 -24.42
C ASN A 718 33.72 -0.89 -25.72
N MET A 719 34.73 -0.96 -26.59
CA MET A 719 34.58 -1.57 -27.92
C MET A 719 34.06 -3.02 -27.88
N PRO A 720 34.53 -3.90 -26.98
CA PRO A 720 33.92 -5.22 -26.81
C PRO A 720 32.41 -5.15 -26.53
N MET A 721 31.94 -4.31 -25.61
CA MET A 721 30.52 -4.21 -25.28
C MET A 721 29.66 -3.80 -26.48
N TRP A 722 30.14 -2.86 -27.31
CA TRP A 722 29.46 -2.51 -28.55
C TRP A 722 29.34 -3.72 -29.48
N GLN A 723 30.43 -4.44 -29.72
CA GLN A 723 30.42 -5.61 -30.60
C GLN A 723 29.56 -6.75 -30.05
N GLU A 724 29.62 -6.99 -28.74
CA GLU A 724 28.86 -8.02 -28.04
C GLU A 724 27.36 -7.71 -28.04
N LEU A 725 26.95 -6.44 -27.94
CA LEU A 725 25.53 -6.05 -28.04
C LEU A 725 24.93 -6.42 -29.40
N ARG A 726 25.66 -6.13 -30.49
CA ARG A 726 25.24 -6.54 -31.83
C ARG A 726 25.12 -8.06 -31.96
N GLN A 727 26.12 -8.78 -31.45
CA GLN A 727 26.12 -10.25 -31.48
C GLN A 727 24.98 -10.84 -30.66
N ALA A 728 24.68 -10.27 -29.49
CA ALA A 728 23.56 -10.68 -28.63
C ALA A 728 22.21 -10.50 -29.35
N MET A 729 22.00 -9.37 -30.04
CA MET A 729 20.77 -9.15 -30.81
C MET A 729 20.66 -10.09 -32.01
N GLN A 730 21.76 -10.34 -32.73
CA GLN A 730 21.78 -11.28 -33.86
C GLN A 730 21.51 -12.73 -33.41
N TRP A 731 22.09 -13.14 -32.29
CA TRP A 731 21.83 -14.44 -31.69
C TRP A 731 20.37 -14.55 -31.23
N ALA A 732 19.88 -13.54 -30.51
CA ALA A 732 18.50 -13.50 -30.04
C ALA A 732 17.54 -13.58 -31.23
N ASP A 733 17.76 -12.84 -32.31
CA ASP A 733 16.92 -12.89 -33.52
C ASP A 733 16.87 -14.28 -34.16
N ARG A 734 18.03 -14.95 -34.30
CA ARG A 734 18.16 -16.23 -34.99
C ARG A 734 17.73 -17.45 -34.17
N THR A 735 17.73 -17.36 -32.84
CA THR A 735 17.45 -18.48 -31.94
C THR A 735 15.94 -18.70 -31.76
N PRO A 736 15.29 -19.71 -32.37
CA PRO A 736 13.82 -19.81 -32.41
C PRO A 736 13.13 -19.77 -31.03
N GLN A 737 13.78 -20.37 -30.02
CA GLN A 737 13.29 -20.48 -28.64
C GLN A 737 13.19 -19.12 -27.92
N ILE A 738 13.95 -18.12 -28.36
CA ILE A 738 13.85 -16.76 -27.82
C ILE A 738 12.69 -16.04 -28.49
N ARG A 739 11.88 -15.33 -27.72
CA ARG A 739 10.69 -14.61 -28.19
C ARG A 739 10.68 -13.12 -27.80
N ALA A 740 11.43 -12.74 -26.77
CA ALA A 740 11.67 -11.36 -26.38
C ALA A 740 13.07 -11.21 -25.75
N VAL A 741 13.55 -9.97 -25.63
CA VAL A 741 14.83 -9.62 -25.01
C VAL A 741 14.61 -8.57 -23.93
N VAL A 742 15.28 -8.70 -22.79
CA VAL A 742 15.32 -7.69 -21.72
C VAL A 742 16.77 -7.24 -21.52
N LEU A 743 17.01 -5.94 -21.64
CA LEU A 743 18.28 -5.28 -21.35
C LEU A 743 18.26 -4.71 -19.92
N HIS A 744 19.31 -4.94 -19.14
CA HIS A 744 19.51 -4.27 -17.85
C HIS A 744 21.00 -4.07 -17.55
N GLY A 745 21.34 -3.26 -16.56
CA GLY A 745 22.73 -3.10 -16.09
C GLY A 745 23.01 -3.95 -14.84
N GLU A 746 24.25 -4.42 -14.67
CA GLU A 746 24.73 -4.92 -13.38
C GLU A 746 25.26 -3.77 -12.50
N GLY A 747 25.11 -3.88 -11.18
CA GLY A 747 25.61 -2.87 -10.24
C GLY A 747 24.75 -1.61 -10.14
N LYS A 748 25.37 -0.48 -9.79
CA LYS A 748 24.66 0.75 -9.38
C LYS A 748 23.96 1.50 -10.53
N HIS A 749 24.38 1.31 -11.76
CA HIS A 749 23.96 2.12 -12.90
C HIS A 749 23.62 1.23 -14.08
N PHE A 750 22.61 1.64 -14.87
CA PHE A 750 22.37 1.04 -16.17
C PHE A 750 23.60 1.21 -17.05
N THR A 751 23.98 2.44 -17.40
CA THR A 751 25.29 2.76 -18.01
C THR A 751 25.62 4.25 -17.95
N SER A 752 26.90 4.57 -17.76
CA SER A 752 27.44 5.94 -17.90
C SER A 752 27.68 6.38 -19.36
N GLY A 753 27.37 5.54 -20.36
CA GLY A 753 27.57 5.85 -21.77
C GLY A 753 28.91 5.38 -22.31
N ILE A 754 29.44 6.06 -23.33
CA ILE A 754 30.70 5.66 -24.00
C ILE A 754 31.89 5.67 -23.03
N ASP A 755 32.76 4.67 -23.15
CA ASP A 755 34.01 4.62 -22.39
C ASP A 755 35.01 5.66 -22.93
N LEU A 756 35.37 6.65 -22.12
CA LEU A 756 36.28 7.73 -22.53
C LEU A 756 37.70 7.22 -22.85
N GLU A 757 38.17 6.16 -22.18
CA GLU A 757 39.48 5.57 -22.48
C GLU A 757 39.47 4.92 -23.87
N MET A 758 38.38 4.24 -24.22
CA MET A 758 38.17 3.71 -25.57
C MET A 758 38.20 4.84 -26.61
N MET A 759 37.51 5.95 -26.34
CA MET A 759 37.44 7.09 -27.26
C MET A 759 38.81 7.73 -27.47
N MET A 760 39.56 7.99 -26.40
CA MET A 760 40.93 8.55 -26.48
C MET A 760 41.90 7.58 -27.20
N GLY A 761 41.69 6.27 -27.02
CA GLY A 761 42.49 5.24 -27.68
C GLY A 761 42.19 5.03 -29.17
N LEU A 762 41.15 5.67 -29.72
CA LEU A 762 40.73 5.48 -31.11
C LEU A 762 41.68 6.16 -32.11
N LEU A 763 42.02 7.43 -31.88
CA LEU A 763 42.80 8.27 -32.81
C LEU A 763 44.13 7.62 -33.25
N PRO A 764 44.96 7.04 -32.37
CA PRO A 764 46.20 6.38 -32.78
C PRO A 764 45.97 5.16 -33.69
N ARG A 765 44.84 4.44 -33.53
CA ARG A 765 44.51 3.22 -34.28
C ARG A 765 44.06 3.51 -35.71
N ILE A 766 43.37 4.63 -35.91
CA ILE A 766 42.87 5.05 -37.23
C ILE A 766 43.84 5.98 -37.96
N LYS A 767 44.92 6.42 -37.31
CA LYS A 767 45.89 7.36 -37.86
C LYS A 767 46.48 6.84 -39.17
N ASP A 768 46.50 7.72 -40.15
CA ASP A 768 47.09 7.50 -41.46
C ASP A 768 48.01 8.69 -41.79
N ALA A 769 48.94 8.50 -42.72
CA ALA A 769 49.76 9.61 -43.22
C ALA A 769 48.90 10.66 -43.94
N CYS A 770 47.77 10.26 -44.51
CA CYS A 770 46.79 11.16 -45.12
C CYS A 770 45.64 11.46 -44.15
N GLU A 771 45.42 12.73 -43.84
CA GLU A 771 44.34 13.17 -42.96
C GLU A 771 42.96 12.73 -43.47
N ALA A 772 42.70 12.82 -44.77
CA ALA A 772 41.44 12.38 -45.36
C ALA A 772 41.19 10.88 -45.14
N ARG A 773 42.24 10.04 -45.21
CA ARG A 773 42.12 8.59 -44.93
C ARG A 773 41.90 8.31 -43.45
N THR A 774 42.48 9.11 -42.56
CA THR A 774 42.19 9.05 -41.11
C THR A 774 40.71 9.36 -40.86
N ARG A 775 40.16 10.40 -41.51
CA ARG A 775 38.75 10.77 -41.39
C ARG A 775 37.81 9.72 -41.98
N GLU A 776 38.17 9.06 -43.09
CA GLU A 776 37.39 7.95 -43.64
C GLU A 776 37.36 6.75 -42.69
N LYS A 777 38.51 6.35 -42.13
CA LYS A 777 38.57 5.29 -41.11
C LYS A 777 37.75 5.63 -39.86
N LEU A 778 37.77 6.89 -39.41
CA LEU A 778 36.91 7.34 -38.31
C LEU A 778 35.42 7.21 -38.65
N ARG A 779 35.05 7.63 -39.87
CA ARG A 779 33.67 7.52 -40.36
C ARG A 779 33.20 6.07 -40.39
N GLU A 780 34.04 5.13 -40.84
CA GLU A 780 33.72 3.70 -40.79
C GLU A 780 33.46 3.21 -39.37
N VAL A 781 34.27 3.62 -38.40
CA VAL A 781 34.05 3.27 -36.97
C VAL A 781 32.74 3.84 -36.45
N ILE A 782 32.42 5.11 -36.75
CA ILE A 782 31.16 5.74 -36.31
C ILE A 782 29.96 4.99 -36.91
N LEU A 783 30.00 4.65 -38.20
CA LEU A 783 28.94 3.88 -38.85
C LEU A 783 28.79 2.47 -38.24
N ASP A 784 29.89 1.85 -37.83
CA ASP A 784 29.86 0.57 -37.12
C ASP A 784 29.18 0.72 -35.74
N LEU A 785 29.52 1.75 -34.95
CA LEU A 785 28.85 2.01 -33.67
C LEU A 785 27.34 2.30 -33.84
N GLN A 786 26.96 3.03 -34.88
CA GLN A 786 25.56 3.26 -35.25
C GLN A 786 24.83 1.96 -35.61
N ASP A 787 25.45 1.08 -36.40
CA ASP A 787 24.87 -0.22 -36.78
C ASP A 787 24.65 -1.10 -35.55
N THR A 788 25.53 -1.02 -34.55
CA THR A 788 25.40 -1.76 -33.30
C THR A 788 24.10 -1.45 -32.56
N LEU A 789 23.77 -0.18 -32.29
CA LEU A 789 22.52 0.12 -31.58
C LEU A 789 21.29 -0.13 -32.46
N THR A 790 21.43 0.09 -33.77
CA THR A 790 20.38 -0.21 -34.75
C THR A 790 20.07 -1.72 -34.83
N SER A 791 20.97 -2.58 -34.34
CA SER A 791 20.71 -4.03 -34.26
C SER A 791 19.54 -4.40 -33.34
N LEU A 792 19.20 -3.56 -32.34
CA LEU A 792 18.04 -3.76 -31.46
C LEU A 792 16.71 -3.65 -32.23
N GLU A 793 16.62 -2.65 -33.11
CA GLU A 793 15.46 -2.45 -33.99
C GLU A 793 15.39 -3.53 -35.09
N ARG A 794 16.56 -3.97 -35.58
CA ARG A 794 16.68 -5.04 -36.58
C ARG A 794 16.30 -6.42 -36.04
N CYS A 795 16.53 -6.66 -34.75
CA CYS A 795 16.07 -7.87 -34.09
C CYS A 795 14.54 -7.95 -34.22
N ARG A 796 14.02 -9.01 -34.84
CA ARG A 796 12.57 -9.15 -35.09
C ARG A 796 11.77 -9.44 -33.83
N LYS A 797 12.45 -9.63 -32.69
CA LYS A 797 11.86 -9.90 -31.38
C LYS A 797 11.83 -8.61 -30.56
N PRO A 798 10.80 -8.37 -29.74
CA PRO A 798 10.73 -7.18 -28.90
C PRO A 798 11.92 -7.11 -27.93
N VAL A 799 12.48 -5.92 -27.79
CA VAL A 799 13.60 -5.58 -26.91
C VAL A 799 13.12 -4.55 -25.90
N LEU A 800 13.15 -4.92 -24.63
CA LEU A 800 12.72 -4.09 -23.50
C LEU A 800 13.96 -3.63 -22.73
N ALA A 801 13.95 -2.42 -22.18
CA ALA A 801 15.00 -1.91 -21.31
C ALA A 801 14.47 -1.71 -19.87
N ALA A 802 15.14 -2.31 -18.90
CA ALA A 802 14.98 -2.08 -17.46
C ALA A 802 16.14 -1.20 -16.96
N ILE A 803 15.83 0.06 -16.66
CA ILE A 803 16.81 1.13 -16.47
C ILE A 803 16.83 1.55 -15.01
N HIS A 804 18.02 1.70 -14.42
CA HIS A 804 18.19 2.19 -13.05
C HIS A 804 19.45 3.04 -12.91
N GLY A 805 19.51 3.85 -11.86
CA GLY A 805 20.68 4.71 -11.61
C GLY A 805 21.00 5.64 -12.80
N ALA A 806 22.22 5.59 -13.34
CA ALA A 806 22.61 6.45 -14.46
C ALA A 806 22.32 5.80 -15.82
N CYS A 807 21.70 6.55 -16.72
CA CYS A 807 21.55 6.23 -18.14
C CYS A 807 21.95 7.46 -18.98
N VAL A 808 23.24 7.55 -19.32
CA VAL A 808 23.86 8.80 -19.81
C VAL A 808 24.49 8.59 -21.19
N GLY A 809 24.38 9.59 -22.06
CA GLY A 809 24.98 9.62 -23.40
C GLY A 809 24.60 8.39 -24.23
N GLY A 810 25.60 7.58 -24.60
CA GLY A 810 25.42 6.26 -25.23
C GLY A 810 24.37 5.34 -24.58
N GLY A 811 24.10 5.50 -23.27
CA GLY A 811 22.98 4.83 -22.61
C GLY A 811 21.62 5.28 -23.10
N VAL A 812 21.43 6.59 -23.31
CA VAL A 812 20.23 7.16 -23.93
C VAL A 812 20.08 6.69 -25.37
N ASP A 813 21.18 6.64 -26.14
CA ASP A 813 21.14 6.09 -27.50
C ASP A 813 20.67 4.63 -27.53
N LEU A 814 21.18 3.82 -26.61
CA LEU A 814 20.81 2.41 -26.48
C LEU A 814 19.32 2.23 -26.16
N VAL A 815 18.81 2.95 -25.15
CA VAL A 815 17.41 2.78 -24.73
C VAL A 815 16.42 3.40 -25.73
N CYS A 816 16.82 4.44 -26.47
CA CYS A 816 16.02 4.98 -27.56
C CYS A 816 15.81 3.97 -28.71
N ALA A 817 16.72 2.99 -28.87
CA ALA A 817 16.59 1.91 -29.84
C ALA A 817 15.80 0.69 -29.30
N ALA A 818 15.47 0.64 -28.01
CA ALA A 818 14.59 -0.38 -27.45
C ALA A 818 13.13 -0.13 -27.84
N ASP A 819 12.31 -1.19 -27.88
CA ASP A 819 10.89 -1.07 -28.21
C ASP A 819 10.08 -0.52 -27.02
N MET A 820 10.48 -0.87 -25.79
CA MET A 820 9.85 -0.42 -24.54
C MET A 820 10.90 -0.10 -23.48
N ARG A 821 10.61 0.88 -22.63
CA ARG A 821 11.53 1.37 -21.60
C ARG A 821 10.82 1.47 -20.26
N TYR A 822 11.41 0.88 -19.23
CA TYR A 822 10.94 0.96 -17.84
C TYR A 822 12.09 1.46 -16.99
N CYS A 823 11.81 2.30 -15.99
CA CYS A 823 12.88 2.78 -15.12
C CYS A 823 12.55 2.73 -13.63
N ALA A 824 13.59 2.71 -12.81
CA ALA A 824 13.51 2.86 -11.37
C ALA A 824 13.39 4.35 -11.00
N ALA A 825 12.78 4.65 -9.85
CA ALA A 825 12.56 6.01 -9.37
C ALA A 825 13.88 6.78 -9.16
N ASP A 826 14.98 6.07 -8.91
CA ASP A 826 16.33 6.64 -8.76
C ASP A 826 17.04 6.97 -10.08
N THR A 827 16.39 6.72 -11.22
CA THR A 827 17.02 6.84 -12.53
C THR A 827 17.23 8.30 -12.93
N ARG A 828 18.43 8.60 -13.43
CA ARG A 828 18.78 9.86 -14.09
C ARG A 828 19.20 9.64 -15.54
N PHE A 829 18.75 10.51 -16.42
CA PHE A 829 19.04 10.52 -17.85
C PHE A 829 19.75 11.80 -18.26
N SER A 830 20.59 11.74 -19.30
CA SER A 830 21.21 12.92 -19.94
C SER A 830 21.73 12.58 -21.34
N VAL A 831 21.41 13.43 -22.32
CA VAL A 831 22.02 13.42 -23.66
C VAL A 831 23.34 14.21 -23.57
N ARG A 832 24.41 13.53 -23.16
CA ARG A 832 25.60 14.18 -22.57
C ARG A 832 26.63 14.64 -23.61
N GLU A 833 26.49 14.23 -24.87
CA GLU A 833 27.48 14.42 -25.92
C GLU A 833 27.84 15.90 -26.15
N ILE A 834 26.88 16.81 -25.98
CA ILE A 834 27.11 18.26 -26.14
C ILE A 834 28.15 18.80 -25.16
N ASP A 835 28.17 18.30 -23.92
CA ASP A 835 29.14 18.69 -22.90
C ASP A 835 30.55 18.13 -23.19
N LEU A 836 30.65 17.13 -24.07
CA LEU A 836 31.91 16.58 -24.57
C LEU A 836 32.38 17.28 -25.86
N GLY A 837 31.64 18.28 -26.35
CA GLY A 837 31.92 18.96 -27.61
C GLY A 837 31.58 18.13 -28.85
N MET A 838 30.63 17.20 -28.72
CA MET A 838 30.26 16.26 -29.77
C MET A 838 28.75 16.34 -30.06
N VAL A 839 28.37 16.10 -31.32
CA VAL A 839 26.97 15.88 -31.69
C VAL A 839 26.62 14.44 -31.36
N ALA A 840 25.51 14.20 -30.66
CA ALA A 840 25.02 12.84 -30.43
C ALA A 840 24.75 12.13 -31.76
N ASP A 841 25.57 11.13 -32.10
CA ASP A 841 25.70 10.59 -33.45
C ASP A 841 25.37 9.10 -33.57
N VAL A 842 25.11 8.39 -32.46
CA VAL A 842 24.78 6.95 -32.48
C VAL A 842 23.27 6.63 -32.43
N GLY A 843 22.45 7.68 -32.59
CA GLY A 843 21.06 7.56 -33.05
C GLY A 843 20.00 8.19 -32.15
N THR A 844 20.36 8.77 -31.01
CA THR A 844 19.42 9.53 -30.16
C THR A 844 18.71 10.62 -30.94
N LEU A 845 19.41 11.40 -31.76
CA LEU A 845 18.80 12.53 -32.49
C LEU A 845 17.79 12.09 -33.57
N GLN A 846 17.88 10.85 -34.05
CA GLN A 846 16.94 10.29 -35.02
C GLN A 846 15.73 9.64 -34.34
N ARG A 847 15.90 9.10 -33.12
CA ARG A 847 14.87 8.32 -32.42
C ARG A 847 14.12 9.14 -31.37
N LEU A 848 14.82 9.91 -30.55
CA LEU A 848 14.26 10.64 -29.41
C LEU A 848 13.11 11.60 -29.79
N PRO A 849 13.18 12.39 -30.89
CA PRO A 849 12.06 13.25 -31.28
C PRO A 849 10.75 12.50 -31.55
N ARG A 850 10.82 11.24 -31.99
CA ARG A 850 9.65 10.38 -32.21
C ARG A 850 9.05 9.85 -30.91
N LEU A 851 9.82 9.84 -29.83
CA LEU A 851 9.41 9.37 -28.51
C LEU A 851 8.83 10.50 -27.66
N VAL A 852 9.55 11.63 -27.57
CA VAL A 852 9.24 12.71 -26.62
C VAL A 852 8.76 14.01 -27.28
N GLY A 853 8.72 14.04 -28.62
CA GLY A 853 8.41 15.24 -29.42
C GLY A 853 9.64 16.12 -29.68
N GLU A 854 9.58 16.89 -30.78
CA GLU A 854 10.68 17.74 -31.26
C GLU A 854 11.16 18.78 -30.25
N GLY A 855 10.24 19.47 -29.58
CA GLY A 855 10.59 20.55 -28.64
C GLY A 855 11.43 20.03 -27.47
N MET A 856 10.94 18.96 -26.82
CA MET A 856 11.63 18.34 -25.70
C MET A 856 12.96 17.70 -26.13
N ALA A 857 12.98 17.00 -27.27
CA ALA A 857 14.21 16.39 -27.77
C ALA A 857 15.32 17.44 -28.01
N ARG A 858 14.97 18.61 -28.57
CA ARG A 858 15.92 19.72 -28.76
C ARG A 858 16.41 20.30 -27.44
N GLU A 859 15.53 20.50 -26.47
CA GLU A 859 15.92 20.99 -25.16
C GLU A 859 16.94 20.04 -24.50
N LEU A 860 16.63 18.75 -24.45
CA LEU A 860 17.50 17.75 -23.84
C LEU A 860 18.85 17.66 -24.57
N ALA A 861 18.84 17.67 -25.91
CA ALA A 861 20.07 17.59 -26.71
C ALA A 861 20.93 18.86 -26.64
N TYR A 862 20.33 20.05 -26.57
CA TYR A 862 21.08 21.32 -26.55
C TYR A 862 21.61 21.65 -25.16
N THR A 863 20.91 21.24 -24.11
CA THR A 863 21.30 21.55 -22.73
C THR A 863 22.19 20.50 -22.09
N GLY A 864 22.13 19.25 -22.56
CA GLY A 864 22.81 18.12 -21.93
C GLY A 864 22.39 17.87 -20.48
N ARG A 865 21.28 18.48 -20.03
CA ARG A 865 20.87 18.49 -18.62
C ARG A 865 20.52 17.09 -18.13
N ASN A 866 20.66 16.91 -16.83
CA ASN A 866 20.11 15.72 -16.17
C ASN A 866 18.59 15.88 -16.01
N PHE A 867 17.87 14.78 -16.17
CA PHE A 867 16.45 14.67 -15.82
C PHE A 867 16.14 13.34 -15.15
N GLY A 868 15.13 13.35 -14.28
CA GLY A 868 14.77 12.22 -13.43
C GLY A 868 13.70 11.30 -14.03
N ALA A 869 13.43 10.19 -13.34
CA ALA A 869 12.45 9.18 -13.75
C ALA A 869 11.03 9.74 -13.95
N GLU A 870 10.55 10.62 -13.06
CA GLU A 870 9.22 11.24 -13.18
C GLU A 870 9.08 12.08 -14.46
N GLU A 871 10.08 12.91 -14.75
CA GLU A 871 10.10 13.71 -15.96
C GLU A 871 10.20 12.81 -17.20
N ALA A 872 11.04 11.78 -17.16
CA ALA A 872 11.16 10.80 -18.25
C ALA A 872 9.81 10.13 -18.57
N ALA A 873 8.97 9.86 -17.56
CA ALA A 873 7.63 9.33 -17.76
C ALA A 873 6.66 10.38 -18.30
N ALA A 874 6.70 11.61 -17.77
CA ALA A 874 5.86 12.72 -18.21
C ALA A 874 6.08 13.06 -19.70
N ILE A 875 7.34 13.01 -20.15
CA ILE A 875 7.70 13.24 -21.56
C ILE A 875 7.60 11.98 -22.42
N ARG A 876 7.14 10.85 -21.86
CA ARG A 876 6.95 9.55 -22.53
C ARG A 876 8.24 8.91 -23.05
N LEU A 877 9.40 9.28 -22.52
CA LEU A 877 10.64 8.55 -22.76
C LEU A 877 10.52 7.13 -22.20
N VAL A 878 9.95 6.96 -21.00
CA VAL A 878 9.70 5.65 -20.38
C VAL A 878 8.21 5.34 -20.30
N ASN A 879 7.86 4.05 -20.38
CA ASN A 879 6.50 3.54 -20.27
C ASN A 879 5.97 3.60 -18.83
N ARG A 880 6.82 3.30 -17.83
CA ARG A 880 6.45 3.31 -16.40
C ARG A 880 7.68 3.46 -15.50
N VAL A 881 7.48 4.10 -14.35
CA VAL A 881 8.45 4.21 -13.25
C VAL A 881 8.08 3.22 -12.15
N PHE A 882 9.08 2.57 -11.56
CA PHE A 882 8.92 1.67 -10.41
C PHE A 882 9.83 2.12 -9.26
N ASP A 883 9.46 1.75 -8.03
CA ASP A 883 10.14 2.27 -6.83
C ASP A 883 11.60 1.83 -6.70
N THR A 884 11.96 0.66 -7.23
CA THR A 884 13.30 0.05 -7.07
C THR A 884 13.82 -0.56 -8.38
N PRO A 885 15.15 -0.65 -8.56
CA PRO A 885 15.77 -1.34 -9.70
C PRO A 885 15.26 -2.78 -9.89
N GLU A 886 15.08 -3.52 -8.79
CA GLU A 886 14.60 -4.89 -8.78
C GLU A 886 13.16 -4.95 -9.29
N ALA A 887 12.28 -4.07 -8.80
CA ALA A 887 10.91 -3.99 -9.28
C ALA A 887 10.83 -3.60 -10.76
N THR A 888 11.71 -2.70 -11.23
CA THR A 888 11.81 -2.35 -12.65
C THR A 888 12.20 -3.55 -13.51
N PHE A 889 13.21 -4.32 -13.09
CA PHE A 889 13.66 -5.51 -13.80
C PHE A 889 12.57 -6.58 -13.85
N GLU A 890 11.97 -6.91 -12.71
CA GLU A 890 10.89 -7.91 -12.64
C GLU A 890 9.67 -7.50 -13.48
N ALA A 891 9.30 -6.22 -13.48
CA ALA A 891 8.21 -5.74 -14.32
C ALA A 891 8.53 -5.85 -15.82
N ALA A 892 9.74 -5.46 -16.23
CA ALA A 892 10.17 -5.61 -17.63
C ALA A 892 10.23 -7.09 -18.05
N LEU A 893 10.69 -7.97 -17.16
CA LEU A 893 10.75 -9.41 -17.38
C LEU A 893 9.35 -10.03 -17.47
N GLY A 894 8.42 -9.62 -16.60
CA GLY A 894 7.02 -10.04 -16.64
C GLY A 894 6.35 -9.69 -17.98
N ILE A 895 6.53 -8.45 -18.45
CA ILE A 895 6.01 -8.02 -19.75
C ILE A 895 6.66 -8.81 -20.90
N ALA A 896 7.96 -9.09 -20.82
CA ALA A 896 8.63 -9.93 -21.81
C ALA A 896 8.08 -11.37 -21.84
N HIS A 897 7.74 -11.94 -20.67
CA HIS A 897 7.07 -13.25 -20.60
C HIS A 897 5.66 -13.21 -21.18
N ASP A 898 4.90 -12.15 -20.92
CA ASP A 898 3.57 -11.96 -21.51
C ASP A 898 3.64 -11.89 -23.03
N ILE A 899 4.62 -11.16 -23.57
CA ILE A 899 4.92 -11.12 -25.01
C ILE A 899 5.29 -12.53 -25.52
N ALA A 900 6.18 -13.22 -24.81
CA ALA A 900 6.64 -14.56 -25.20
C ALA A 900 5.51 -15.62 -25.20
N SER A 901 4.46 -15.40 -24.42
CA SER A 901 3.26 -16.25 -24.40
C SER A 901 2.41 -16.16 -25.68
N LYS A 902 2.61 -15.12 -26.51
CA LYS A 902 1.84 -14.90 -27.74
C LYS A 902 2.45 -15.62 -28.94
N SER A 903 1.75 -15.59 -30.09
CA SER A 903 2.27 -16.13 -31.34
C SER A 903 3.59 -15.45 -31.72
N PRO A 904 4.71 -16.19 -31.85
CA PRO A 904 5.99 -15.60 -32.19
C PRO A 904 5.98 -15.00 -33.60
N LEU A 905 5.21 -15.55 -34.53
CA LEU A 905 5.04 -14.98 -35.87
C LEU A 905 4.27 -13.66 -35.82
N ALA A 906 3.18 -13.60 -35.06
CA ALA A 906 2.39 -12.38 -34.90
C ALA A 906 3.20 -11.26 -34.27
N ILE A 907 3.93 -11.54 -33.17
CA ILE A 907 4.79 -10.57 -32.50
C ILE A 907 5.88 -10.02 -33.43
N ARG A 908 6.54 -10.89 -34.21
CA ARG A 908 7.55 -10.46 -35.19
C ARG A 908 6.95 -9.54 -36.25
N GLY A 909 5.79 -9.89 -36.80
CA GLY A 909 5.13 -9.05 -37.80
C GLY A 909 4.64 -7.72 -37.23
N LEU A 910 4.10 -7.70 -36.00
CA LEU A 910 3.72 -6.46 -35.31
C LEU A 910 4.90 -5.49 -35.21
N LYS A 911 6.05 -5.95 -34.70
CA LYS A 911 7.26 -5.12 -34.63
C LYS A 911 7.71 -4.62 -36.01
N GLN A 912 7.73 -5.49 -37.02
CA GLN A 912 8.13 -5.12 -38.37
C GLN A 912 7.19 -4.07 -39.01
N VAL A 913 5.88 -4.24 -38.84
CA VAL A 913 4.87 -3.30 -39.35
C VAL A 913 4.97 -1.96 -38.65
N MET A 914 5.12 -1.94 -37.32
CA MET A 914 5.30 -0.70 -36.56
C MET A 914 6.57 0.05 -36.95
N ASN A 915 7.69 -0.67 -37.11
CA ASN A 915 8.95 -0.06 -37.55
C ASN A 915 8.86 0.45 -38.98
N HIS A 916 8.20 -0.27 -39.89
CA HIS A 916 7.96 0.20 -41.25
C HIS A 916 7.10 1.47 -41.26
N GLY A 917 5.98 1.47 -40.54
CA GLY A 917 5.05 2.60 -40.45
C GLY A 917 5.64 3.87 -39.80
N ARG A 918 6.71 3.75 -39.00
CA ARG A 918 7.42 4.91 -38.44
C ARG A 918 8.02 5.82 -39.53
N ASP A 919 8.50 5.21 -40.60
CA ASP A 919 9.33 5.83 -41.63
C ASP A 919 8.61 5.95 -42.99
N HIS A 920 7.35 5.48 -43.08
CA HIS A 920 6.54 5.46 -44.31
C HIS A 920 5.14 6.05 -44.10
N SER A 921 4.39 6.27 -45.18
CA SER A 921 3.02 6.78 -45.08
C SER A 921 2.06 5.73 -44.51
N VAL A 922 0.87 6.18 -44.07
CA VAL A 922 -0.19 5.26 -43.64
C VAL A 922 -0.57 4.28 -44.75
N ALA A 923 -0.61 4.72 -46.01
CA ALA A 923 -0.93 3.87 -47.14
C ALA A 923 0.12 2.76 -47.33
N ASP A 924 1.40 3.11 -47.31
CA ASP A 924 2.50 2.14 -47.40
C ASP A 924 2.46 1.14 -46.23
N GLY A 925 2.17 1.62 -45.01
CA GLY A 925 2.01 0.78 -43.83
C GLY A 925 0.85 -0.20 -43.92
N LEU A 926 -0.29 0.22 -44.50
CA LEU A 926 -1.46 -0.63 -44.71
C LEU A 926 -1.20 -1.70 -45.78
N GLU A 927 -0.51 -1.37 -46.87
CA GLU A 927 -0.08 -2.37 -47.86
C GLU A 927 0.92 -3.36 -47.24
N TYR A 928 1.87 -2.87 -46.45
CA TYR A 928 2.86 -3.70 -45.78
C TYR A 928 2.24 -4.69 -44.78
N VAL A 929 1.27 -4.25 -43.96
CA VAL A 929 0.57 -5.16 -43.02
C VAL A 929 -0.34 -6.15 -43.75
N ALA A 930 -0.91 -5.79 -44.91
CA ALA A 930 -1.70 -6.72 -45.71
C ALA A 930 -0.86 -7.93 -46.15
N ASN A 931 0.40 -7.69 -46.57
CA ASN A 931 1.34 -8.76 -46.91
C ASN A 931 1.63 -9.68 -45.71
N TRP A 932 1.89 -9.13 -44.52
CA TRP A 932 2.06 -9.92 -43.29
C TRP A 932 0.81 -10.73 -42.94
N ASN A 933 -0.37 -10.11 -42.95
CA ASN A 933 -1.61 -10.78 -42.57
C ASN A 933 -2.04 -11.85 -43.57
N SER A 934 -1.74 -11.68 -44.87
CA SER A 934 -1.98 -12.73 -45.87
C SER A 934 -1.30 -14.07 -45.52
N ALA A 935 -0.13 -14.01 -44.87
CA ALA A 935 0.57 -15.19 -44.36
C ALA A 935 0.04 -15.62 -42.98
N MET A 936 -0.19 -14.68 -42.06
CA MET A 936 -0.59 -15.00 -40.69
C MET A 936 -2.01 -15.58 -40.57
N LEU A 937 -2.94 -15.14 -41.42
CA LEU A 937 -4.33 -15.63 -41.41
C LEU A 937 -4.42 -17.12 -41.80
N MET A 938 -3.41 -17.66 -42.46
CA MET A 938 -3.31 -19.07 -42.84
C MET A 938 -2.44 -19.89 -41.86
N SER A 939 -1.96 -19.28 -40.77
CA SER A 939 -1.01 -19.92 -39.84
C SER A 939 -1.67 -20.93 -38.88
N GLU A 940 -0.91 -21.95 -38.51
CA GLU A 940 -1.28 -22.87 -37.42
C GLU A 940 -1.42 -22.15 -36.08
N ASP A 941 -0.66 -21.06 -35.87
CA ASP A 941 -0.74 -20.22 -34.68
C ASP A 941 -2.14 -19.62 -34.52
N LEU A 942 -2.75 -19.12 -35.60
CA LEU A 942 -4.12 -18.60 -35.54
C LEU A 942 -5.12 -19.70 -35.17
N GLN A 943 -4.98 -20.89 -35.75
CA GLN A 943 -5.84 -22.03 -35.41
C GLN A 943 -5.64 -22.48 -33.95
N ALA A 944 -4.40 -22.46 -33.44
CA ALA A 944 -4.09 -22.76 -32.05
C ALA A 944 -4.72 -21.73 -31.10
N ALA A 945 -4.62 -20.45 -31.42
CA ALA A 945 -5.24 -19.36 -30.66
C ALA A 945 -6.77 -19.47 -30.62
N ILE A 946 -7.43 -19.70 -31.78
CA ILE A 946 -8.90 -19.86 -31.85
C ILE A 946 -9.35 -21.07 -31.01
N ARG A 947 -8.70 -22.23 -31.18
CA ARG A 947 -9.04 -23.45 -30.41
C ARG A 947 -8.88 -23.23 -28.91
N ALA A 948 -7.77 -22.62 -28.50
CA ALA A 948 -7.50 -22.34 -27.09
C ALA A 948 -8.54 -21.35 -26.51
N GLY A 949 -8.93 -20.32 -27.26
CA GLY A 949 -9.98 -19.38 -26.87
C GLY A 949 -11.34 -20.05 -26.69
N MET A 950 -11.75 -20.91 -27.64
CA MET A 950 -12.99 -21.69 -27.52
C MET A 950 -12.99 -22.64 -26.33
N MET A 951 -11.83 -23.22 -26.00
CA MET A 951 -11.65 -24.16 -24.89
C MET A 951 -11.31 -23.48 -23.55
N LYS A 952 -11.18 -22.14 -23.52
CA LYS A 952 -10.68 -21.36 -22.36
C LYS A 952 -9.34 -21.86 -21.82
N GLN A 953 -8.42 -22.22 -22.71
CA GLN A 953 -7.07 -22.68 -22.40
C GLN A 953 -6.03 -21.67 -22.89
N VAL A 954 -4.79 -21.79 -22.38
CA VAL A 954 -3.66 -20.99 -22.87
C VAL A 954 -3.13 -21.60 -24.18
N PRO A 955 -3.06 -20.83 -25.28
CA PRO A 955 -2.56 -21.36 -26.54
C PRO A 955 -1.07 -21.70 -26.45
N LYS A 956 -0.67 -22.79 -27.09
CA LYS A 956 0.75 -23.18 -27.25
C LYS A 956 1.15 -22.96 -28.70
N PHE A 957 2.15 -22.12 -28.90
CA PHE A 957 2.72 -21.81 -30.21
C PHE A 957 4.06 -22.51 -30.38
N ARG A 958 4.33 -22.97 -31.61
CA ARG A 958 5.61 -23.58 -31.96
C ARG A 958 6.69 -22.50 -32.07
N ASP A 959 7.93 -22.87 -31.74
CA ASP A 959 9.11 -22.00 -31.89
C ASP A 959 9.55 -21.82 -33.36
#